data_AF-A0A956HYY8-F1
#
_entry.id   AF-A0A956HYY8-F1
#
_cell.length_a   1.000
_cell.length_b   1.000
_cell.length_c   1.000
_cell.angle_alpha   90.00
_cell.angle_beta   90.00
_cell.angle_gamma   90.00
#
_symmetry.space_group_name_H-M   'P 1'
#
loop_
_entity.id
_entity.type
_entity.pdbx_description
1 polymer ?
#
loop_
_entity_poly.entity_id
_entity_poly.type
_entity_poly.pdbx_seq_one_letter_code
_entity_poly.pdbx_strand_id
1 'polypeptide(L)'
;MHEPEANAQPSSMAPARIGAYFASRRRALVALAVALVAIGFWRMTGGASEGSPEASLAAVLARRGQTVDTASVLWLDRPSSGWRRVRAVWLGHAEGEPADVFAGDVRLKANGAVVDVAWVSNLTRTAGADETLLARLGDHVAYASRVDGKLEAVTVLDFAGEPVELTRDWPLRARLQNAITNLQETGRFRGVGRQRYRIVAPVERFSLAATARTFEAHVGAEAVIELDPRRTAPVRGADLVESRPAAKGMPGTISWVVDTVRNSPWVGREPIEWLEHTVFSAKDWAERKWYAIVGTDTEEAVAEELGVAQVSERTRIELSTTNVETGWPPAPMKPPLGKVKHEGEWMPVVNDPFVKARPGEPPLFYQSFLRVDPERDYTRVYVNVWDPRILELHIVAGTREPESATGETGTGMAPRDPAVLERVVAGFNGGFQALHGEFGMMAEGRVYLPPKPWAATVATYRDGSMAMGSWAGPPKGVREYEEQWAVAQIPTDMLGLRQNLTSVVEDGRYNPWERWWWGAAPLNADEQTLIDRSGLCLTTEGFLAYFWGQSMSADALGAAMLAARCVRGVHLDMNSAHTGFEYYNVSRTAFSPLGRELTDDEYDGPTPLAPSLFLRARRMVRTMSTMRFPRYIGRDARDFFYLTMR
;
A
#
# COMPACT_ATOMS: atom_id res chain seq x y z
N MET A 1 -49.16 49.50 31.00
CA MET A 1 -49.93 49.71 32.24
C MET A 1 -50.54 48.35 32.58
N HIS A 2 -50.21 47.90 33.79
CA HIS A 2 -50.45 46.64 34.51
C HIS A 2 -51.40 45.53 34.01
N GLU A 3 -50.80 44.33 34.02
CA GLU A 3 -51.26 42.94 34.26
C GLU A 3 -52.42 42.76 35.30
N PRO A 4 -53.10 41.59 35.37
CA PRO A 4 -52.49 40.43 36.06
C PRO A 4 -52.82 39.00 35.57
N GLU A 5 -51.97 38.10 36.07
CA GLU A 5 -51.91 36.63 36.02
C GLU A 5 -53.19 35.87 36.45
N ALA A 6 -53.32 34.61 36.00
CA ALA A 6 -53.75 33.51 36.86
C ALA A 6 -53.20 32.15 36.40
N ASN A 7 -52.38 31.59 37.29
CA ASN A 7 -51.83 30.23 37.33
C ASN A 7 -52.90 29.12 37.39
N ALA A 8 -52.66 27.98 36.73
CA ALA A 8 -53.12 26.67 37.21
C ALA A 8 -52.21 25.51 36.70
N GLN A 9 -51.89 24.62 37.63
CA GLN A 9 -50.83 23.62 37.70
C GLN A 9 -50.84 22.46 36.67
N PRO A 10 -49.71 21.75 36.48
CA PRO A 10 -49.57 20.63 35.55
C PRO A 10 -50.23 19.36 36.10
N SER A 11 -51.16 18.78 35.34
CA SER A 11 -51.75 17.49 35.64
C SER A 11 -50.76 16.34 35.41
N SER A 12 -50.64 15.50 36.43
CA SER A 12 -49.91 14.24 36.45
C SER A 12 -50.23 13.35 35.24
N MET A 13 -49.23 13.07 34.40
CA MET A 13 -49.25 11.97 33.44
C MET A 13 -48.34 10.82 33.91
N ALA A 14 -48.91 9.91 34.69
CA ALA A 14 -48.54 8.49 34.72
C ALA A 14 -49.66 7.70 34.01
N PRO A 15 -49.51 6.41 33.63
CA PRO A 15 -48.42 5.68 32.98
C PRO A 15 -48.89 5.15 31.60
N ALA A 16 -49.84 5.83 30.95
CA ALA A 16 -50.58 5.29 29.80
C ALA A 16 -49.85 5.38 28.44
N ARG A 17 -48.76 6.16 28.32
CA ARG A 17 -48.05 6.36 27.04
C ARG A 17 -46.97 5.31 26.73
N ILE A 18 -46.52 4.54 27.72
CA ILE A 18 -45.53 3.48 27.51
C ILE A 18 -46.19 2.23 26.92
N GLY A 19 -47.37 1.84 27.42
CA GLY A 19 -48.10 0.66 26.95
C GLY A 19 -48.51 0.72 25.47
N ALA A 20 -48.94 1.88 24.98
CA ALA A 20 -49.30 2.08 23.57
C ALA A 20 -48.08 2.10 22.63
N TYR A 21 -46.92 2.55 23.11
CA TYR A 21 -45.66 2.55 22.35
C TYR A 21 -45.12 1.12 22.13
N PHE A 22 -45.28 0.24 23.13
CA PHE A 22 -44.90 -1.17 23.01
C PHE A 22 -45.94 -2.02 22.27
N ALA A 23 -47.23 -1.69 22.34
CA ALA A 23 -48.29 -2.44 21.67
C ALA A 23 -48.22 -2.36 20.13
N SER A 24 -47.89 -1.19 19.56
CA SER A 24 -47.77 -1.00 18.09
C SER A 24 -46.50 -1.61 17.50
N ARG A 25 -45.46 -1.82 18.32
CA ARG A 25 -44.20 -2.46 17.92
C ARG A 25 -44.05 -3.89 18.43
N ARG A 26 -45.09 -4.46 19.03
CA ARG A 26 -45.07 -5.82 19.59
C ARG A 26 -44.66 -6.87 18.55
N ARG A 27 -45.09 -6.72 17.30
CA ARG A 27 -44.66 -7.60 16.18
C ARG A 27 -43.19 -7.41 15.80
N ALA A 28 -42.68 -6.18 15.80
CA ALA A 28 -41.26 -5.89 15.52
C ALA A 28 -40.34 -6.34 16.66
N LEU A 29 -40.78 -6.18 17.92
CA LEU A 29 -40.06 -6.67 19.10
C LEU A 29 -40.09 -8.20 19.19
N VAL A 30 -41.21 -8.84 18.82
CA VAL A 30 -41.28 -10.30 18.70
C VAL A 30 -40.41 -10.78 17.55
N ALA A 31 -40.41 -10.12 16.38
CA ALA A 31 -39.52 -10.46 15.27
C ALA A 31 -38.03 -10.30 15.63
N LEU A 32 -37.68 -9.23 16.35
CA LEU A 32 -36.32 -9.01 16.87
C LEU A 32 -35.96 -10.08 17.92
N ALA A 33 -36.88 -10.44 18.82
CA ALA A 33 -36.66 -11.48 19.81
C ALA A 33 -36.50 -12.86 19.14
N VAL A 34 -37.32 -13.18 18.13
CA VAL A 34 -37.20 -14.42 17.34
C VAL A 34 -35.90 -14.43 16.55
N ALA A 35 -35.49 -13.31 15.94
CA ALA A 35 -34.20 -13.20 15.26
C ALA A 35 -33.02 -13.35 16.24
N LEU A 36 -33.08 -12.75 17.43
CA LEU A 36 -32.07 -12.91 18.48
C LEU A 36 -32.04 -14.34 19.04
N VAL A 37 -33.20 -15.00 19.17
CA VAL A 37 -33.30 -16.41 19.57
C VAL A 37 -32.78 -17.32 18.45
N ALA A 38 -33.06 -17.02 17.18
CA ALA A 38 -32.55 -17.77 16.03
C ALA A 38 -31.03 -17.60 15.86
N ILE A 39 -30.50 -16.38 16.01
CA ILE A 39 -29.05 -16.10 16.05
C ILE A 39 -28.41 -16.78 17.27
N GLY A 40 -29.09 -16.75 18.42
CA GLY A 40 -28.68 -17.44 19.63
C GLY A 40 -28.63 -18.96 19.45
N PHE A 41 -29.65 -19.53 18.80
CA PHE A 41 -29.76 -20.96 18.51
C PHE A 41 -28.73 -21.41 17.46
N TRP A 42 -28.54 -20.63 16.39
CA TRP A 42 -27.49 -20.85 15.38
C TRP A 42 -26.08 -20.79 15.98
N ARG A 43 -25.86 -19.89 16.96
CA ARG A 43 -24.61 -19.86 17.73
C ARG A 43 -24.47 -21.02 18.73
N MET A 44 -25.57 -21.61 19.22
CA MET A 44 -25.55 -22.76 20.14
C MET A 44 -25.36 -24.11 19.42
N THR A 45 -25.72 -24.22 18.14
CA THR A 45 -25.47 -25.43 17.33
C THR A 45 -24.05 -25.50 16.78
N GLY A 46 -23.22 -24.47 16.99
CA GLY A 46 -21.84 -24.39 16.52
C GLY A 46 -20.78 -25.03 17.44
N GLY A 47 -21.15 -25.54 18.61
CA GLY A 47 -20.21 -26.10 19.59
C GLY A 47 -19.76 -27.54 19.29
N ALA A 48 -18.71 -27.99 19.98
CA ALA A 48 -18.24 -29.37 19.96
C ALA A 48 -17.75 -29.80 21.35
N SER A 49 -17.74 -31.11 21.58
CA SER A 49 -17.33 -31.72 22.85
C SER A 49 -16.54 -33.00 22.54
N GLU A 50 -15.27 -32.81 22.21
CA GLU A 50 -14.30 -33.87 21.97
C GLU A 50 -13.32 -33.88 23.15
N GLY A 51 -12.96 -35.05 23.67
CA GLY A 51 -11.96 -35.36 24.72
C GLY A 51 -11.25 -34.26 25.53
N SER A 52 -10.71 -33.22 24.87
CA SER A 52 -10.07 -32.05 25.47
C SER A 52 -10.60 -30.71 24.88
N PRO A 53 -10.40 -29.57 25.56
CA PRO A 53 -10.74 -28.25 25.00
C PRO A 53 -10.13 -27.97 23.62
N GLU A 54 -8.90 -28.46 23.38
CA GLU A 54 -8.17 -28.30 22.13
C GLU A 54 -8.80 -29.12 21.00
N ALA A 55 -9.14 -30.39 21.27
CA ALA A 55 -9.86 -31.24 20.32
C ALA A 55 -11.26 -30.68 20.01
N SER A 56 -11.94 -30.16 21.02
CA SER A 56 -13.23 -29.48 20.85
C SER A 56 -13.10 -28.22 19.98
N LEU A 57 -12.05 -27.43 20.15
CA LEU A 57 -11.77 -26.26 19.32
C LEU A 57 -11.51 -26.66 17.86
N ALA A 58 -10.65 -27.67 17.65
CA ALA A 58 -10.36 -28.19 16.33
C ALA A 58 -11.62 -28.70 15.62
N ALA A 59 -12.50 -29.42 16.32
CA ALA A 59 -13.76 -29.90 15.74
C ALA A 59 -14.72 -28.77 15.33
N VAL A 60 -14.77 -27.66 16.08
CA VAL A 60 -15.56 -26.48 15.68
C VAL A 60 -14.98 -25.79 14.46
N LEU A 61 -13.65 -25.66 14.39
CA LEU A 61 -12.97 -24.97 13.29
C LEU A 61 -12.90 -25.81 12.01
N ALA A 62 -12.84 -27.14 12.11
CA ALA A 62 -12.93 -28.05 10.98
C ALA A 62 -14.24 -27.87 10.20
N ARG A 63 -15.36 -27.62 10.90
CA ARG A 63 -16.66 -27.29 10.26
C ARG A 63 -16.65 -25.96 9.50
N ARG A 64 -15.64 -25.12 9.73
CA ARG A 64 -15.41 -23.85 9.02
C ARG A 64 -14.30 -23.98 7.97
N GLY A 65 -13.88 -25.19 7.63
CA GLY A 65 -12.85 -25.47 6.62
C GLY A 65 -11.42 -25.27 7.11
N GLN A 66 -11.19 -25.22 8.43
CA GLN A 66 -9.86 -25.00 9.01
C GLN A 66 -9.41 -26.23 9.80
N THR A 67 -8.28 -26.81 9.41
CA THR A 67 -7.59 -27.84 10.18
C THR A 67 -6.73 -27.17 11.25
N VAL A 68 -6.70 -27.74 12.46
CA VAL A 68 -5.99 -27.18 13.61
C VAL A 68 -5.06 -28.24 14.18
N ASP A 69 -3.79 -27.87 14.40
CA ASP A 69 -2.88 -28.69 15.19
C ASP A 69 -3.24 -28.54 16.68
N THR A 70 -3.92 -29.54 17.22
CA THR A 70 -4.35 -29.55 18.64
C THR A 70 -3.19 -29.40 19.62
N ALA A 71 -1.97 -29.83 19.28
CA ALA A 71 -0.80 -29.71 20.16
C ALA A 71 -0.27 -28.27 20.22
N SER A 72 -0.58 -27.46 19.20
CA SER A 72 -0.17 -26.05 19.10
C SER A 72 -1.09 -25.08 19.84
N VAL A 73 -2.23 -25.53 20.36
CA VAL A 73 -3.24 -24.63 20.96
C VAL A 73 -2.74 -24.05 22.28
N LEU A 74 -2.61 -22.72 22.33
CA LEU A 74 -2.18 -21.94 23.48
C LEU A 74 -3.31 -21.06 24.01
N TRP A 75 -3.79 -21.35 25.23
CA TRP A 75 -4.81 -20.56 25.92
C TRP A 75 -4.18 -19.36 26.65
N LEU A 76 -4.36 -18.13 26.16
CA LEU A 76 -3.75 -16.93 26.78
C LEU A 76 -4.41 -16.54 28.10
N ASP A 77 -5.70 -16.83 28.26
CA ASP A 77 -6.39 -16.65 29.53
C ASP A 77 -6.56 -17.99 30.23
N ARG A 78 -6.65 -17.98 31.57
CA ARG A 78 -7.02 -19.19 32.31
C ARG A 78 -8.40 -19.64 31.85
N PRO A 79 -8.57 -20.89 31.39
CA PRO A 79 -9.88 -21.44 31.07
C PRO A 79 -10.82 -21.26 32.25
N SER A 80 -11.88 -20.48 32.07
CA SER A 80 -12.92 -20.27 33.08
C SER A 80 -14.25 -20.75 32.53
N SER A 81 -14.97 -21.56 33.30
CA SER A 81 -16.31 -22.00 32.93
C SER A 81 -17.30 -20.82 32.99
N GLY A 82 -18.18 -20.70 31.99
CA GLY A 82 -19.30 -19.74 32.02
C GLY A 82 -19.44 -18.88 30.77
N TRP A 83 -19.91 -17.63 30.93
CA TRP A 83 -20.21 -16.71 29.83
C TRP A 83 -18.98 -15.99 29.25
N ARG A 84 -17.83 -16.08 29.93
CA ARG A 84 -16.60 -15.40 29.54
C ARG A 84 -15.90 -16.15 28.41
N ARG A 85 -15.46 -15.42 27.38
CA ARG A 85 -14.57 -15.97 26.35
C ARG A 85 -13.13 -15.92 26.83
N VAL A 86 -12.36 -16.95 26.50
CA VAL A 86 -10.93 -17.05 26.72
C VAL A 86 -10.21 -16.94 25.39
N ARG A 87 -9.08 -16.23 25.38
CA ARG A 87 -8.27 -16.07 24.17
C ARG A 87 -7.47 -17.34 23.91
N ALA A 88 -7.45 -17.77 22.66
CA ALA A 88 -6.62 -18.88 22.19
C ALA A 88 -5.80 -18.45 20.96
N VAL A 89 -4.63 -19.06 20.82
CA VAL A 89 -3.75 -18.98 19.65
C VAL A 89 -3.42 -20.40 19.21
N TRP A 90 -3.41 -20.67 17.91
CA TRP A 90 -3.12 -22.01 17.38
C TRP A 90 -2.53 -21.92 15.98
N LEU A 91 -1.87 -22.99 15.57
CA LEU A 91 -1.53 -23.23 14.17
C LEU A 91 -2.71 -23.89 13.48
N GLY A 92 -3.06 -23.38 12.31
CA GLY A 92 -4.08 -23.99 11.47
C GLY A 92 -3.84 -23.73 10.00
N HIS A 93 -4.47 -24.52 9.16
CA HIS A 93 -4.33 -24.43 7.71
C HIS A 93 -5.63 -24.84 7.01
N ALA A 94 -5.82 -24.35 5.79
CA ALA A 94 -6.79 -24.92 4.86
C ALA A 94 -6.19 -26.17 4.18
N GLU A 95 -7.03 -26.96 3.53
CA GLU A 95 -6.57 -28.16 2.83
C GLU A 95 -5.58 -27.81 1.71
N GLY A 96 -4.35 -28.33 1.79
CA GLY A 96 -3.29 -28.09 0.79
C GLY A 96 -2.52 -26.77 0.96
N GLU A 97 -2.81 -25.97 1.99
CA GLU A 97 -2.11 -24.71 2.28
C GLU A 97 -1.11 -24.85 3.46
N PRO A 98 -0.05 -24.02 3.52
CA PRO A 98 0.85 -23.93 4.68
C PRO A 98 0.12 -23.56 5.98
N ALA A 99 0.73 -23.87 7.13
CA ALA A 99 0.17 -23.47 8.41
C ALA A 99 0.36 -21.98 8.68
N ASP A 100 -0.69 -21.36 9.22
CA ASP A 100 -0.72 -19.98 9.65
C ASP A 100 -1.01 -19.90 11.16
N VAL A 101 -0.66 -18.77 11.79
CA VAL A 101 -0.99 -18.49 13.18
C VAL A 101 -2.35 -17.81 13.27
N PHE A 102 -3.29 -18.47 13.92
CA PHE A 102 -4.63 -17.96 14.17
C PHE A 102 -4.81 -17.58 15.63
N ALA A 103 -5.67 -16.59 15.87
CA ALA A 103 -6.17 -16.27 17.19
C ALA A 103 -7.68 -16.11 17.19
N GLY A 104 -8.30 -16.37 18.34
CA GLY A 104 -9.73 -16.19 18.50
C GLY A 104 -10.18 -16.24 19.95
N ASP A 105 -11.44 -15.85 20.15
CA ASP A 105 -12.09 -15.84 21.45
C ASP A 105 -13.02 -17.05 21.56
N VAL A 106 -12.70 -17.96 22.47
CA VAL A 106 -13.37 -19.25 22.64
C VAL A 106 -14.20 -19.24 23.91
N ARG A 107 -15.43 -19.72 23.85
CA ARG A 107 -16.26 -19.91 25.04
C ARG A 107 -16.29 -21.38 25.44
N LEU A 108 -15.84 -21.68 26.65
CA LEU A 108 -15.72 -23.04 27.17
C LEU A 108 -16.77 -23.34 28.25
N LYS A 109 -17.26 -24.58 28.25
CA LYS A 109 -18.01 -25.16 29.38
C LYS A 109 -17.03 -25.70 30.43
N ALA A 110 -17.54 -25.98 31.63
CA ALA A 110 -16.76 -26.57 32.72
C ALA A 110 -16.15 -27.95 32.38
N ASN A 111 -16.77 -28.69 31.46
CA ASN A 111 -16.28 -29.98 30.98
C ASN A 111 -15.28 -29.85 29.80
N GLY A 112 -14.82 -28.64 29.47
CA GLY A 112 -13.89 -28.39 28.36
C GLY A 112 -14.55 -28.26 26.99
N ALA A 113 -15.86 -28.52 26.85
CA ALA A 113 -16.54 -28.40 25.57
C ALA A 113 -16.57 -26.95 25.06
N VAL A 114 -16.37 -26.76 23.76
CA VAL A 114 -16.44 -25.45 23.10
C VAL A 114 -17.89 -25.15 22.75
N VAL A 115 -18.40 -24.00 23.21
CA VAL A 115 -19.76 -23.51 22.90
C VAL A 115 -19.76 -22.73 21.60
N ASP A 116 -18.86 -21.76 21.47
CA ASP A 116 -18.64 -20.99 20.25
C ASP A 116 -17.21 -20.48 20.18
N VAL A 117 -16.83 -20.08 18.96
CA VAL A 117 -15.60 -19.38 18.65
C VAL A 117 -15.95 -18.11 17.88
N ALA A 118 -15.50 -16.97 18.40
CA ALA A 118 -15.72 -15.64 17.83
C ALA A 118 -14.37 -14.98 17.48
N TRP A 119 -14.40 -13.98 16.60
CA TRP A 119 -13.22 -13.18 16.23
C TRP A 119 -12.02 -14.03 15.80
N VAL A 120 -12.27 -15.09 15.02
CA VAL A 120 -11.19 -15.89 14.44
C VAL A 120 -10.47 -15.03 13.42
N SER A 121 -9.19 -14.80 13.64
CA SER A 121 -8.33 -13.96 12.83
C SER A 121 -7.07 -14.73 12.44
N ASN A 122 -6.77 -14.78 11.14
CA ASN A 122 -5.46 -15.19 10.64
C ASN A 122 -4.47 -14.02 10.83
N LEU A 123 -3.48 -14.22 11.71
CA LEU A 123 -2.51 -13.18 12.12
C LEU A 123 -1.27 -13.12 11.21
N THR A 124 -1.02 -14.16 10.41
CA THR A 124 0.17 -14.28 9.57
C THR A 124 -0.16 -14.09 8.09
N ARG A 125 -1.24 -14.71 7.60
CA ARG A 125 -1.68 -14.66 6.19
C ARG A 125 -0.53 -14.93 5.22
N THR A 126 0.23 -15.98 5.49
CA THR A 126 1.43 -16.28 4.72
C THR A 126 1.09 -17.13 3.50
N ALA A 127 1.46 -16.66 2.31
CA ALA A 127 1.17 -17.36 1.05
C ALA A 127 2.16 -18.50 0.78
N GLY A 128 3.37 -18.44 1.36
CA GLY A 128 4.45 -19.39 1.08
C GLY A 128 5.33 -19.73 2.29
N ALA A 129 4.94 -19.32 3.50
CA ALA A 129 5.62 -19.70 4.72
C ALA A 129 4.78 -20.70 5.51
N ASP A 130 5.44 -21.72 6.07
CA ASP A 130 4.84 -22.66 7.01
C ASP A 130 5.18 -22.23 8.44
N GLU A 131 4.20 -21.69 9.14
CA GLU A 131 4.34 -21.20 10.51
C GLU A 131 4.32 -22.38 11.50
N THR A 132 5.31 -22.41 12.38
CA THR A 132 5.53 -23.55 13.27
C THR A 132 6.04 -23.13 14.65
N LEU A 133 6.12 -24.12 15.56
CA LEU A 133 6.67 -24.00 16.91
C LEU A 133 6.10 -22.82 17.71
N LEU A 134 4.86 -22.91 18.17
CA LEU A 134 4.30 -21.90 19.06
C LEU A 134 4.87 -22.04 20.48
N ALA A 135 5.38 -20.94 21.02
CA ALA A 135 5.82 -20.83 22.41
C ALA A 135 5.16 -19.62 23.08
N ARG A 136 4.76 -19.75 24.36
CA ARG A 136 4.10 -18.67 25.09
C ARG A 136 4.90 -18.20 26.29
N LEU A 137 4.95 -16.87 26.46
CA LEU A 137 5.50 -16.19 27.63
C LEU A 137 4.54 -15.06 28.08
N GLY A 138 3.70 -15.34 29.07
CA GLY A 138 2.71 -14.39 29.56
C GLY A 138 1.64 -14.06 28.51
N ASP A 139 1.54 -12.79 28.12
CA ASP A 139 0.71 -12.30 27.00
C ASP A 139 1.45 -12.29 25.66
N HIS A 140 2.68 -12.82 25.59
CA HIS A 140 3.45 -12.92 24.36
C HIS A 140 3.43 -14.34 23.80
N VAL A 141 3.41 -14.46 22.48
CA VAL A 141 3.55 -15.73 21.77
C VAL A 141 4.62 -15.58 20.71
N ALA A 142 5.60 -16.48 20.70
CA ALA A 142 6.59 -16.57 19.65
C ALA A 142 6.27 -17.73 18.70
N TYR A 143 6.59 -17.56 17.42
CA TYR A 143 6.49 -18.58 16.39
C TYR A 143 7.67 -18.48 15.41
N ALA A 144 7.90 -19.55 14.68
CA ALA A 144 8.95 -19.67 13.68
C ALA A 144 8.35 -19.80 12.28
N SER A 145 8.86 -19.02 11.32
CA SER A 145 8.42 -19.06 9.92
C SER A 145 9.40 -19.87 9.08
N ARG A 146 8.92 -20.92 8.41
CA ARG A 146 9.73 -21.72 7.47
C ARG A 146 9.37 -21.41 6.03
N VAL A 147 10.38 -21.30 5.17
CA VAL A 147 10.21 -21.28 3.71
C VAL A 147 11.14 -22.36 3.15
N ASP A 148 10.60 -23.23 2.28
CA ASP A 148 11.34 -24.37 1.70
C ASP A 148 12.09 -25.22 2.75
N GLY A 149 11.46 -25.44 3.90
CA GLY A 149 12.01 -26.23 5.01
C GLY A 149 13.09 -25.53 5.86
N LYS A 150 13.51 -24.32 5.51
CA LYS A 150 14.50 -23.54 6.26
C LYS A 150 13.84 -22.47 7.11
N LEU A 151 14.40 -22.22 8.30
CA LEU A 151 13.97 -21.15 9.19
C LEU A 151 14.42 -19.79 8.63
N GLU A 152 13.44 -18.97 8.26
CA GLU A 152 13.68 -17.62 7.74
C GLU A 152 13.53 -16.55 8.82
N ALA A 153 12.64 -16.76 9.80
CA ALA A 153 12.44 -15.81 10.87
C ALA A 153 11.84 -16.43 12.13
N VAL A 154 12.03 -15.71 13.24
CA VAL A 154 11.27 -15.87 14.48
C VAL A 154 10.49 -14.59 14.71
N THR A 155 9.20 -14.71 15.03
CA THR A 155 8.33 -13.56 15.30
C THR A 155 7.73 -13.67 16.68
N VAL A 156 7.74 -12.56 17.43
CA VAL A 156 7.11 -12.42 18.74
C VAL A 156 5.88 -11.53 18.61
N LEU A 157 4.73 -12.06 19.02
CA LEU A 157 3.44 -11.40 19.09
C LEU A 157 3.18 -10.91 20.52
N ASP A 158 2.70 -9.68 20.67
CA ASP A 158 2.26 -9.08 21.93
C ASP A 158 0.74 -8.88 21.93
N PHE A 159 0.03 -9.69 22.72
CA PHE A 159 -1.43 -9.61 22.85
C PHE A 159 -1.92 -8.52 23.81
N ALA A 160 -1.02 -7.76 24.45
CA ALA A 160 -1.38 -6.52 25.17
C ALA A 160 -1.72 -5.37 24.19
N GLY A 161 -1.22 -5.47 22.95
CA GLY A 161 -1.55 -4.60 21.83
C GLY A 161 -0.32 -4.03 21.13
N GLU A 162 -0.57 -3.23 20.10
CA GLU A 162 0.48 -2.54 19.36
C GLU A 162 1.18 -1.47 20.21
N PRO A 163 2.49 -1.25 20.01
CA PRO A 163 3.21 -0.14 20.63
C PRO A 163 2.55 1.20 20.29
N VAL A 164 2.34 2.04 21.30
CA VAL A 164 1.68 3.36 21.14
C VAL A 164 2.54 4.28 20.27
N GLU A 165 3.85 4.06 20.26
CA GLU A 165 4.87 4.74 19.47
C GLU A 165 4.54 4.72 17.97
N LEU A 166 3.91 3.65 17.47
CA LEU A 166 3.59 3.49 16.03
C LEU A 166 2.61 4.55 15.51
N THR A 167 1.75 5.05 16.39
CA THR A 167 0.65 5.97 16.02
C THR A 167 0.64 7.25 16.87
N ARG A 168 1.69 7.48 17.67
CA ARG A 168 1.77 8.59 18.63
C ARG A 168 1.57 9.95 17.94
N ASP A 169 2.20 10.12 16.79
CA ASP A 169 2.20 11.38 16.05
C ASP A 169 1.03 11.49 15.05
N TRP A 170 0.10 10.53 15.08
CA TRP A 170 -1.04 10.52 14.18
C TRP A 170 -2.21 11.33 14.75
N PRO A 171 -3.00 11.99 13.88
CA PRO A 171 -4.22 12.65 14.29
C PRO A 171 -5.23 11.62 14.82
N LEU A 172 -6.13 12.07 15.71
CA LEU A 172 -7.12 11.19 16.37
C LEU A 172 -7.93 10.34 15.38
N ARG A 173 -8.32 10.93 14.23
CA ARG A 173 -9.04 10.22 13.16
C ARG A 173 -8.27 8.99 12.65
N ALA A 174 -6.96 9.12 12.44
CA ALA A 174 -6.12 8.06 11.88
C ALA A 174 -5.85 6.97 12.92
N ARG A 175 -5.77 7.36 14.21
CA ARG A 175 -5.69 6.41 15.33
C ARG A 175 -6.99 5.60 15.47
N LEU A 176 -8.16 6.22 15.26
CA LEU A 176 -9.44 5.52 15.24
C LEU A 176 -9.56 4.57 14.06
N GLN A 177 -9.15 5.01 12.86
CA GLN A 177 -9.07 4.14 11.66
C GLN A 177 -8.19 2.93 11.93
N ASN A 178 -6.99 3.13 12.49
CA ASN A 178 -6.11 2.03 12.89
C ASN A 178 -6.77 1.09 13.90
N ALA A 179 -7.50 1.62 14.89
CA ALA A 179 -8.19 0.78 15.87
C ALA A 179 -9.29 -0.10 15.23
N ILE A 180 -10.00 0.42 14.23
CA ILE A 180 -10.99 -0.36 13.48
C ILE A 180 -10.31 -1.39 12.58
N THR A 181 -9.23 -1.02 11.88
CA THR A 181 -8.40 -1.96 11.12
C THR A 181 -7.91 -3.10 12.00
N ASN A 182 -7.37 -2.78 13.18
CA ASN A 182 -6.93 -3.76 14.16
C ASN A 182 -8.07 -4.67 14.63
N LEU A 183 -9.28 -4.13 14.82
CA LEU A 183 -10.46 -4.95 15.14
C LEU A 183 -10.78 -5.95 14.02
N GLN A 184 -10.68 -5.53 12.76
CA GLN A 184 -10.95 -6.39 11.61
C GLN A 184 -9.86 -7.44 11.40
N GLU A 185 -8.60 -7.05 11.55
CA GLU A 185 -7.44 -7.91 11.27
C GLU A 185 -7.16 -8.88 12.42
N THR A 186 -7.27 -8.44 13.68
CA THR A 186 -6.85 -9.23 14.85
C THR A 186 -7.97 -9.47 15.87
N GLY A 187 -9.20 -9.01 15.59
CA GLY A 187 -10.33 -9.10 16.53
C GLY A 187 -10.25 -8.11 17.71
N ARG A 188 -9.31 -7.16 17.70
CA ARG A 188 -9.03 -6.27 18.86
C ARG A 188 -8.70 -4.85 18.45
N PHE A 189 -9.29 -3.85 19.12
CA PHE A 189 -8.99 -2.43 18.83
C PHE A 189 -7.52 -2.04 19.05
N ARG A 190 -6.84 -2.67 20.02
CA ARG A 190 -5.42 -2.42 20.28
C ARG A 190 -4.49 -3.19 19.33
N GLY A 191 -5.03 -4.06 18.46
CA GLY A 191 -4.24 -4.90 17.58
C GLY A 191 -3.45 -5.97 18.34
N VAL A 192 -2.43 -6.49 17.67
CA VAL A 192 -1.41 -7.38 18.24
C VAL A 192 -0.06 -6.78 17.87
N GLY A 193 0.79 -6.50 18.85
CA GLY A 193 2.15 -6.04 18.59
C GLY A 193 2.95 -7.14 17.90
N ARG A 194 3.78 -6.80 16.93
CA ARG A 194 4.58 -7.78 16.16
C ARG A 194 6.03 -7.32 16.12
N GLN A 195 6.93 -8.15 16.61
CA GLN A 195 8.37 -7.97 16.48
C GLN A 195 8.97 -9.16 15.75
N ARG A 196 9.55 -8.90 14.58
CA ARG A 196 10.12 -9.91 13.70
C ARG A 196 11.65 -9.89 13.78
N TYR A 197 12.25 -11.08 13.75
CA TYR A 197 13.68 -11.32 13.75
C TYR A 197 14.01 -12.22 12.55
N ARG A 198 14.53 -11.63 11.48
CA ARG A 198 14.92 -12.36 10.27
C ARG A 198 16.25 -13.05 10.51
N ILE A 199 16.36 -14.33 10.18
CA ILE A 199 17.60 -15.09 10.31
C ILE A 199 18.55 -14.68 9.17
N VAL A 200 19.80 -14.34 9.50
CA VAL A 200 20.78 -13.89 8.50
C VAL A 200 21.15 -15.02 7.52
N ALA A 201 21.25 -16.25 8.02
CA ALA A 201 21.52 -17.45 7.24
C ALA A 201 20.48 -18.54 7.57
N PRO A 202 19.53 -18.84 6.67
CA PRO A 202 18.45 -19.80 6.95
C PRO A 202 18.98 -21.19 7.32
N VAL A 203 18.40 -21.81 8.34
CA VAL A 203 18.83 -23.11 8.88
C VAL A 203 17.73 -24.17 8.81
N GLU A 204 18.11 -25.44 8.66
CA GLU A 204 17.16 -26.55 8.62
C GLU A 204 16.74 -27.05 10.01
N ARG A 205 17.66 -26.99 10.99
CA ARG A 205 17.44 -27.48 12.37
C ARG A 205 17.24 -26.32 13.31
N PHE A 206 16.09 -26.28 13.98
CA PHE A 206 15.80 -25.31 15.01
C PHE A 206 14.79 -25.81 16.03
N SER A 207 14.76 -25.17 17.19
CA SER A 207 13.72 -25.31 18.20
C SER A 207 13.40 -23.95 18.79
N LEU A 208 12.17 -23.78 19.27
CA LEU A 208 11.73 -22.57 19.95
C LEU A 208 11.07 -22.95 21.28
N ALA A 209 11.52 -22.34 22.36
CA ALA A 209 10.96 -22.54 23.69
C ALA A 209 10.84 -21.23 24.45
N ALA A 210 9.91 -21.17 25.39
CA ALA A 210 9.80 -20.08 26.34
C ALA A 210 10.50 -20.47 27.66
N THR A 211 11.33 -19.58 28.19
CA THR A 211 11.90 -19.68 29.53
C THR A 211 11.02 -18.93 30.53
N ALA A 212 11.52 -18.66 31.74
CA ALA A 212 10.82 -17.82 32.71
C ALA A 212 10.69 -16.35 32.26
N ARG A 213 11.58 -15.86 31.37
CA ARG A 213 11.67 -14.42 31.04
C ARG A 213 11.93 -14.10 29.56
N THR A 214 12.36 -15.07 28.78
CA THR A 214 12.80 -14.90 27.39
C THR A 214 12.29 -16.04 26.52
N PHE A 215 12.30 -15.85 25.20
CA PHE A 215 12.21 -16.95 24.25
C PHE A 215 13.62 -17.35 23.83
N GLU A 216 13.89 -18.64 23.80
CA GLU A 216 15.15 -19.21 23.32
C GLU A 216 14.87 -19.95 22.02
N ALA A 217 15.49 -19.47 20.94
CA ALA A 217 15.50 -20.15 19.65
C ALA A 217 16.88 -20.76 19.42
N HIS A 218 16.96 -22.09 19.33
CA HIS A 218 18.18 -22.78 18.97
C HIS A 218 18.26 -22.88 17.45
N VAL A 219 19.40 -22.46 16.89
CA VAL A 219 19.65 -22.38 15.44
C VAL A 219 20.85 -23.29 15.15
N GLY A 220 20.61 -24.43 14.52
CA GLY A 220 21.64 -25.46 14.34
C GLY A 220 22.05 -26.13 15.66
N ALA A 221 23.33 -26.47 15.79
CA ALA A 221 23.84 -27.26 16.93
C ALA A 221 24.26 -26.41 18.15
N GLU A 222 24.80 -25.21 17.92
CA GLU A 222 25.45 -24.42 18.99
C GLU A 222 24.94 -22.97 19.10
N ALA A 223 24.24 -22.45 18.09
CA ALA A 223 23.81 -21.07 18.07
C ALA A 223 22.47 -20.91 18.79
N VAL A 224 22.36 -19.87 19.64
CA VAL A 224 21.16 -19.57 20.42
C VAL A 224 20.84 -18.10 20.28
N ILE A 225 19.59 -17.82 19.93
CA ILE A 225 19.00 -16.49 19.91
C ILE A 225 18.11 -16.37 21.15
N GLU A 226 18.41 -15.39 22.00
CA GLU A 226 17.61 -15.11 23.19
C GLU A 226 16.84 -13.82 23.00
N LEU A 227 15.51 -13.90 23.08
CA LEU A 227 14.59 -12.80 22.82
C LEU A 227 13.85 -12.42 24.10
N ASP A 228 14.11 -11.21 24.63
CA ASP A 228 13.23 -10.61 25.64
C ASP A 228 12.10 -9.87 24.91
N PRO A 229 10.83 -10.23 25.10
CA PRO A 229 9.72 -9.57 24.41
C PRO A 229 9.63 -8.05 24.69
N ARG A 230 10.29 -7.56 25.74
CA ARG A 230 10.33 -6.14 26.11
C ARG A 230 11.43 -5.34 25.38
N ARG A 231 12.26 -6.00 24.56
CA ARG A 231 13.39 -5.38 23.84
C ARG A 231 13.27 -5.69 22.36
N THR A 232 13.65 -4.73 21.52
CA THR A 232 13.75 -4.94 20.08
C THR A 232 15.02 -5.69 19.69
N ALA A 233 16.13 -5.42 20.39
CA ALA A 233 17.38 -6.13 20.15
C ALA A 233 17.39 -7.45 20.93
N PRO A 234 17.88 -8.56 20.33
CA PRO A 234 18.11 -9.80 21.05
C PRO A 234 19.02 -9.61 22.26
N VAL A 235 18.77 -10.36 23.32
CA VAL A 235 19.66 -10.43 24.50
C VAL A 235 20.96 -11.15 24.12
N ARG A 236 20.87 -12.17 23.26
CA ARG A 236 21.97 -12.95 22.72
C ARG A 236 21.68 -13.31 21.25
N GLY A 237 22.73 -13.40 20.43
CA GLY A 237 22.64 -13.79 19.02
C GLY A 237 22.22 -12.66 18.08
N ALA A 238 22.54 -11.41 18.41
CA ALA A 238 22.21 -10.24 17.59
C ALA A 238 22.90 -10.24 16.21
N ASP A 239 24.00 -10.97 16.07
CA ASP A 239 24.73 -11.24 14.83
C ASP A 239 24.04 -12.29 13.94
N LEU A 240 23.13 -13.08 14.51
CA LEU A 240 22.41 -14.15 13.81
C LEU A 240 21.08 -13.68 13.21
N VAL A 241 20.59 -12.52 13.66
CA VAL A 241 19.30 -11.97 13.23
C VAL A 241 19.35 -10.49 12.87
N GLU A 242 18.56 -10.13 11.88
CA GLU A 242 18.21 -8.75 11.61
C GLU A 242 16.84 -8.44 12.25
N SER A 243 16.82 -7.51 13.21
CA SER A 243 15.59 -6.99 13.80
C SER A 243 15.34 -5.57 13.31
N ARG A 244 14.15 -5.30 12.76
CA ARG A 244 13.69 -3.94 12.49
C ARG A 244 12.52 -3.59 13.42
N PRO A 245 12.48 -2.38 14.00
CA PRO A 245 11.28 -1.91 14.69
C PRO A 245 10.09 -1.95 13.74
N ALA A 246 8.93 -2.37 14.23
CA ALA A 246 7.70 -2.23 13.47
C ALA A 246 7.49 -0.76 13.08
N ALA A 247 6.98 -0.54 11.87
CA ALA A 247 6.68 0.78 11.37
C ALA A 247 5.30 0.78 10.73
N LYS A 248 4.57 1.89 10.87
CA LYS A 248 3.28 2.09 10.21
C LYS A 248 3.25 3.42 9.48
N GLY A 249 2.78 3.38 8.24
CA GLY A 249 2.34 4.56 7.48
C GLY A 249 0.90 4.91 7.85
N MET A 250 0.59 6.20 7.89
CA MET A 250 -0.77 6.66 8.17
C MET A 250 -1.71 6.29 7.02
N PRO A 251 -2.91 5.72 7.30
CA PRO A 251 -3.88 5.39 6.26
C PRO A 251 -4.47 6.65 5.60
N GLY A 252 -4.84 6.54 4.34
CA GLY A 252 -5.68 7.54 3.66
C GLY A 252 -7.15 7.31 3.99
N THR A 253 -7.93 8.36 4.23
CA THR A 253 -9.32 8.21 4.71
C THR A 253 -10.22 7.48 3.73
N ILE A 254 -10.18 7.85 2.45
CA ILE A 254 -11.08 7.30 1.43
C ILE A 254 -10.67 5.86 1.07
N SER A 255 -9.38 5.63 0.81
CA SER A 255 -8.85 4.29 0.55
C SER A 255 -9.08 3.35 1.73
N TRP A 256 -8.94 3.84 2.96
CA TRP A 256 -9.25 3.03 4.14
C TRP A 256 -10.72 2.59 4.17
N VAL A 257 -11.67 3.46 3.82
CA VAL A 257 -13.08 3.05 3.73
C VAL A 257 -13.27 1.99 2.65
N VAL A 258 -12.70 2.20 1.46
CA VAL A 258 -12.79 1.25 0.35
C VAL A 258 -12.18 -0.10 0.74
N ASP A 259 -10.97 -0.12 1.27
CA ASP A 259 -10.27 -1.33 1.73
C ASP A 259 -11.05 -2.03 2.86
N THR A 260 -11.61 -1.26 3.80
CA THR A 260 -12.45 -1.76 4.90
C THR A 260 -13.71 -2.44 4.36
N VAL A 261 -14.39 -1.82 3.38
CA VAL A 261 -15.61 -2.39 2.79
C VAL A 261 -15.27 -3.60 1.93
N ARG A 262 -14.18 -3.54 1.14
CA ARG A 262 -13.71 -4.65 0.30
C ARG A 262 -13.31 -5.88 1.12
N ASN A 263 -12.71 -5.66 2.29
CA ASN A 263 -12.36 -6.71 3.24
C ASN A 263 -13.55 -7.17 4.10
N SER A 264 -14.75 -6.61 3.90
CA SER A 264 -15.95 -7.05 4.59
C SER A 264 -16.51 -8.33 3.97
N PRO A 265 -16.72 -9.41 4.77
CA PRO A 265 -17.32 -10.66 4.29
C PRO A 265 -18.73 -10.50 3.69
N TRP A 266 -19.40 -9.36 3.93
CA TRP A 266 -20.81 -9.14 3.63
C TRP A 266 -21.04 -8.44 2.28
N VAL A 267 -20.05 -7.72 1.76
CA VAL A 267 -20.20 -6.89 0.55
C VAL A 267 -19.49 -7.50 -0.66
N GLY A 268 -18.42 -8.28 -0.45
CA GLY A 268 -17.69 -8.91 -1.57
C GLY A 268 -17.06 -7.89 -2.53
N ARG A 269 -16.29 -8.37 -3.51
CA ARG A 269 -15.53 -7.52 -4.46
C ARG A 269 -16.38 -7.02 -5.63
N GLU A 270 -17.29 -7.86 -6.13
CA GLU A 270 -18.06 -7.62 -7.35
C GLU A 270 -19.01 -6.40 -7.30
N PRO A 271 -19.75 -6.12 -6.20
CA PRO A 271 -20.68 -4.99 -6.18
C PRO A 271 -20.00 -3.62 -6.21
N ILE A 272 -18.79 -3.52 -5.62
CA ILE A 272 -18.00 -2.28 -5.61
C ILE A 272 -17.43 -2.03 -7.00
N GLU A 273 -16.88 -3.06 -7.66
CA GLU A 273 -16.32 -2.97 -9.01
C GLU A 273 -17.40 -2.60 -10.04
N TRP A 274 -18.64 -3.09 -9.91
CA TRP A 274 -19.78 -2.67 -10.74
C TRP A 274 -20.22 -1.22 -10.47
N LEU A 275 -20.25 -0.80 -9.20
CA LEU A 275 -20.64 0.56 -8.81
C LEU A 275 -19.63 1.59 -9.32
N GLU A 276 -18.33 1.33 -9.15
CA GLU A 276 -17.26 2.16 -9.70
C GLU A 276 -17.41 2.30 -11.21
N HIS A 277 -17.58 1.19 -11.94
CA HIS A 277 -17.77 1.21 -13.39
C HIS A 277 -18.98 2.06 -13.81
N THR A 278 -20.12 1.90 -13.13
CA THR A 278 -21.37 2.60 -13.48
C THR A 278 -21.26 4.10 -13.21
N VAL A 279 -20.65 4.49 -12.09
CA VAL A 279 -20.44 5.91 -11.74
C VAL A 279 -19.43 6.55 -12.69
N PHE A 280 -18.32 5.89 -12.99
CA PHE A 280 -17.33 6.42 -13.94
C PHE A 280 -17.89 6.54 -15.36
N SER A 281 -18.66 5.56 -15.82
CA SER A 281 -19.31 5.60 -17.14
C SER A 281 -20.34 6.74 -17.25
N ALA A 282 -21.13 6.97 -16.20
CA ALA A 282 -22.12 8.05 -16.16
C ALA A 282 -21.47 9.44 -16.08
N LYS A 283 -20.38 9.56 -15.30
CA LYS A 283 -19.57 10.78 -15.22
C LYS A 283 -18.95 11.11 -16.58
N ASP A 284 -18.33 10.13 -17.22
CA ASP A 284 -17.70 10.30 -18.53
C ASP A 284 -18.73 10.68 -19.63
N TRP A 285 -19.94 10.11 -19.61
CA TRP A 285 -21.02 10.54 -20.51
C TRP A 285 -21.42 12.01 -20.30
N ALA A 286 -21.53 12.45 -19.04
CA ALA A 286 -21.89 13.83 -18.70
C ALA A 286 -20.78 14.82 -19.09
N GLU A 287 -19.51 14.48 -18.85
CA GLU A 287 -18.36 15.30 -19.23
C GLU A 287 -18.25 15.42 -20.76
N ARG A 288 -18.38 14.31 -21.52
CA ARG A 288 -18.40 14.35 -22.99
C ARG A 288 -19.49 15.27 -23.54
N LYS A 289 -20.70 15.21 -22.96
CA LYS A 289 -21.83 16.07 -23.36
C LYS A 289 -21.59 17.54 -23.03
N TRP A 290 -21.01 17.84 -21.87
CA TRP A 290 -20.69 19.19 -21.45
C TRP A 290 -19.60 19.82 -22.33
N TYR A 291 -18.48 19.14 -22.53
CA TYR A 291 -17.35 19.66 -23.32
C TYR A 291 -17.62 19.69 -24.83
N ALA A 292 -18.50 18.83 -25.36
CA ALA A 292 -19.01 18.96 -26.73
C ALA A 292 -19.81 20.26 -26.96
N ILE A 293 -20.36 20.86 -25.90
CA ILE A 293 -21.16 22.09 -25.95
C ILE A 293 -20.30 23.32 -25.62
N VAL A 294 -19.41 23.23 -24.63
CA VAL A 294 -18.61 24.35 -24.12
C VAL A 294 -17.28 24.52 -24.87
N GLY A 295 -16.83 23.50 -25.61
CA GLY A 295 -15.52 23.46 -26.25
C GLY A 295 -14.41 23.02 -25.28
N THR A 296 -13.22 22.69 -25.81
CA THR A 296 -12.07 22.24 -25.03
C THR A 296 -11.32 23.39 -24.37
N ASP A 297 -10.88 23.19 -23.13
CA ASP A 297 -10.13 24.17 -22.36
C ASP A 297 -8.82 24.64 -23.04
N THR A 298 -8.59 25.94 -22.93
CA THR A 298 -7.55 26.74 -23.60
C THR A 298 -6.16 26.62 -22.95
N GLU A 299 -5.15 27.22 -23.60
CA GLU A 299 -3.74 27.32 -23.16
C GLU A 299 -3.55 27.72 -21.69
N GLU A 300 -4.37 28.65 -21.20
CA GLU A 300 -4.27 29.17 -19.83
C GLU A 300 -4.52 28.07 -18.79
N ALA A 301 -5.44 27.13 -19.08
CA ALA A 301 -5.74 26.00 -18.21
C ALA A 301 -4.52 25.08 -18.04
N VAL A 302 -3.80 24.77 -19.12
CA VAL A 302 -2.62 23.88 -19.04
C VAL A 302 -1.48 24.52 -18.23
N ALA A 303 -1.22 25.82 -18.45
CA ALA A 303 -0.21 26.54 -17.70
C ALA A 303 -0.58 26.63 -16.21
N GLU A 304 -1.87 26.84 -15.91
CA GLU A 304 -2.40 26.81 -14.55
C GLU A 304 -2.28 25.42 -13.91
N GLU A 305 -2.59 24.35 -14.65
CA GLU A 305 -2.52 22.96 -14.18
C GLU A 305 -1.07 22.51 -13.90
N LEU A 306 -0.12 22.86 -14.77
CA LEU A 306 1.29 22.50 -14.58
C LEU A 306 1.98 23.33 -13.48
N GLY A 307 1.48 24.55 -13.23
CA GLY A 307 2.02 25.46 -12.21
C GLY A 307 3.46 25.91 -12.48
N VAL A 308 3.97 25.75 -13.71
CA VAL A 308 5.35 26.13 -14.08
C VAL A 308 5.46 27.65 -14.17
N ALA A 309 6.54 28.20 -13.61
CA ALA A 309 6.81 29.64 -13.67
C ALA A 309 6.90 30.12 -15.13
N GLN A 310 6.22 31.22 -15.43
CA GLN A 310 6.29 31.86 -16.75
C GLN A 310 7.70 32.43 -16.96
N VAL A 311 8.52 31.73 -17.73
CA VAL A 311 9.80 32.23 -18.23
C VAL A 311 9.60 33.01 -19.52
N SER A 312 10.52 33.93 -19.82
CA SER A 312 10.50 34.63 -21.11
C SER A 312 10.59 33.61 -22.25
N GLU A 313 9.90 33.87 -23.37
CA GLU A 313 9.89 32.97 -24.54
C GLU A 313 11.31 32.66 -25.03
N ARG A 314 12.21 33.66 -24.98
CA ARG A 314 13.62 33.48 -25.33
C ARG A 314 14.31 32.47 -24.42
N THR A 315 14.13 32.60 -23.11
CA THR A 315 14.69 31.68 -22.11
C THR A 315 14.10 30.28 -22.25
N ARG A 316 12.80 30.18 -22.55
CA ARG A 316 12.14 28.90 -22.82
C ARG A 316 12.78 28.19 -23.99
N ILE A 317 12.92 28.85 -25.14
CA ILE A 317 13.52 28.29 -26.36
C ILE A 317 14.97 27.89 -26.11
N GLU A 318 15.75 28.73 -25.44
CA GLU A 318 17.14 28.44 -25.11
C GLU A 318 17.28 27.19 -24.24
N LEU A 319 16.46 27.07 -23.18
CA LEU A 319 16.49 25.92 -22.28
C LEU A 319 15.81 24.67 -22.86
N SER A 320 14.88 24.81 -23.81
CA SER A 320 14.20 23.67 -24.45
C SER A 320 14.93 23.15 -25.70
N THR A 321 16.03 23.80 -26.10
CA THR A 321 16.87 23.35 -27.21
C THR A 321 17.70 22.15 -26.79
N THR A 322 17.53 21.03 -27.51
CA THR A 322 18.29 19.80 -27.26
C THR A 322 19.78 20.02 -27.48
N ASN A 323 20.57 19.78 -26.43
CA ASN A 323 22.03 19.73 -26.54
C ASN A 323 22.47 18.52 -27.37
N VAL A 324 23.33 18.73 -28.36
CA VAL A 324 23.75 17.68 -29.31
C VAL A 324 24.62 16.59 -28.66
N GLU A 325 25.43 16.95 -27.67
CA GLU A 325 26.32 16.01 -26.98
C GLU A 325 25.57 15.16 -25.97
N THR A 326 24.68 15.80 -25.19
CA THR A 326 23.99 15.11 -24.10
C THR A 326 22.62 14.58 -24.50
N GLY A 327 22.01 15.10 -25.56
CA GLY A 327 20.61 14.86 -25.93
C GLY A 327 19.60 15.52 -24.99
N TRP A 328 20.03 16.36 -24.05
CA TRP A 328 19.18 16.95 -23.00
C TRP A 328 18.82 18.42 -23.28
N PRO A 329 17.56 18.84 -23.11
CA PRO A 329 16.36 17.99 -23.01
C PRO A 329 16.11 17.20 -24.32
N PRO A 330 15.33 16.11 -24.27
CA PRO A 330 14.98 15.34 -25.47
C PRO A 330 14.29 16.20 -26.53
N ALA A 331 14.25 15.71 -27.77
CA ALA A 331 13.52 16.38 -28.85
C ALA A 331 12.02 16.49 -28.49
N PRO A 332 11.31 17.54 -28.95
CA PRO A 332 9.87 17.69 -28.74
C PRO A 332 9.09 16.46 -29.20
N MET A 333 8.07 16.10 -28.44
CA MET A 333 7.18 14.98 -28.77
C MET A 333 6.32 15.35 -29.98
N LYS A 334 5.94 14.34 -30.77
CA LYS A 334 5.02 14.52 -31.89
C LYS A 334 3.59 14.25 -31.41
N PRO A 335 2.69 15.25 -31.33
CA PRO A 335 1.34 15.04 -30.85
C PRO A 335 0.54 14.08 -31.76
N PRO A 336 -0.08 13.01 -31.22
CA PRO A 336 -0.83 12.05 -32.02
C PRO A 336 -2.05 12.63 -32.75
N LEU A 337 -2.70 13.64 -32.15
CA LEU A 337 -3.95 14.24 -32.65
C LEU A 337 -3.73 15.55 -33.43
N GLY A 338 -2.49 15.85 -33.81
CA GLY A 338 -2.11 17.13 -34.41
C GLY A 338 -1.73 18.19 -33.37
N LYS A 339 -0.98 19.21 -33.82
CA LYS A 339 -0.30 20.15 -32.91
C LYS A 339 -1.24 21.25 -32.42
N VAL A 340 -1.57 21.26 -31.13
CA VAL A 340 -1.98 22.47 -30.42
C VAL A 340 -0.75 23.21 -29.90
N LYS A 341 -0.89 24.51 -29.65
CA LYS A 341 0.18 25.35 -29.12
C LYS A 341 0.77 24.73 -27.85
N HIS A 342 2.10 24.65 -27.78
CA HIS A 342 2.88 24.04 -26.69
C HIS A 342 2.67 22.54 -26.45
N GLU A 343 1.77 21.87 -27.17
CA GLU A 343 1.58 20.42 -27.08
C GLU A 343 2.83 19.69 -27.58
N GLY A 344 3.35 18.77 -26.76
CA GLY A 344 4.59 18.04 -27.03
C GLY A 344 5.88 18.87 -26.91
N GLU A 345 5.80 20.18 -26.66
CA GLU A 345 6.98 21.01 -26.39
C GLU A 345 7.43 20.85 -24.93
N TRP A 346 8.74 20.81 -24.71
CA TRP A 346 9.30 20.64 -23.36
C TRP A 346 9.38 21.97 -22.61
N MET A 347 8.70 22.04 -21.47
CA MET A 347 8.65 23.18 -20.57
C MET A 347 9.67 22.96 -19.43
N PRO A 348 10.74 23.79 -19.33
CA PRO A 348 11.73 23.64 -18.27
C PRO A 348 11.13 23.98 -16.91
N VAL A 349 11.38 23.13 -15.91
CA VAL A 349 11.01 23.42 -14.51
C VAL A 349 12.13 24.23 -13.86
N VAL A 350 12.02 25.56 -13.96
CA VAL A 350 13.01 26.54 -13.47
C VAL A 350 12.32 27.69 -12.74
N ASN A 351 13.10 28.44 -11.94
CA ASN A 351 12.60 29.54 -11.10
C ASN A 351 11.44 29.12 -10.18
N ASP A 352 11.43 27.85 -9.81
CA ASP A 352 10.40 27.22 -9.02
C ASP A 352 10.91 27.06 -7.58
N PRO A 353 10.33 27.74 -6.58
CA PRO A 353 10.82 27.68 -5.21
C PRO A 353 10.67 26.30 -4.56
N PHE A 354 9.85 25.41 -5.14
CA PHE A 354 9.59 24.06 -4.64
C PHE A 354 10.48 22.99 -5.27
N VAL A 355 11.26 23.34 -6.30
CA VAL A 355 12.15 22.43 -7.01
C VAL A 355 13.58 22.88 -6.77
N LYS A 356 14.41 21.98 -6.24
CA LYS A 356 15.82 22.29 -6.05
C LYS A 356 16.49 22.60 -7.40
N ALA A 357 17.27 23.67 -7.46
CA ALA A 357 18.04 24.05 -8.62
C ALA A 357 19.51 24.25 -8.25
N ARG A 358 20.43 23.94 -9.18
CA ARG A 358 21.84 24.32 -9.09
C ARG A 358 22.08 25.51 -10.03
N PRO A 359 22.50 26.68 -9.52
CA PRO A 359 22.78 27.84 -10.36
C PRO A 359 23.81 27.50 -11.45
N GLY A 360 23.50 27.85 -12.70
CA GLY A 360 24.38 27.59 -13.85
C GLY A 360 24.34 26.18 -14.41
N GLU A 361 23.48 25.30 -13.89
CA GLU A 361 23.27 23.96 -14.42
C GLU A 361 21.94 23.83 -15.19
N PRO A 362 21.82 22.84 -16.10
CA PRO A 362 20.56 22.57 -16.78
C PRO A 362 19.42 22.25 -15.80
N PRO A 363 18.16 22.51 -16.19
CA PRO A 363 16.99 22.12 -15.40
C PRO A 363 16.98 20.60 -15.12
N LEU A 364 16.62 20.24 -13.88
CA LEU A 364 16.52 18.83 -13.46
C LEU A 364 15.34 18.11 -14.11
N PHE A 365 14.29 18.86 -14.46
CA PHE A 365 13.03 18.34 -14.98
C PHE A 365 12.52 19.18 -16.12
N TYR A 366 11.87 18.52 -17.08
CA TYR A 366 11.04 19.16 -18.09
C TYR A 366 9.66 18.51 -18.07
N GLN A 367 8.63 19.34 -18.22
CA GLN A 367 7.25 18.90 -18.31
C GLN A 367 6.71 19.10 -19.72
N SER A 368 5.72 18.31 -20.10
CA SER A 368 4.93 18.52 -21.31
C SER A 368 3.57 17.84 -21.16
N PHE A 369 2.72 17.99 -22.17
CA PHE A 369 1.41 17.35 -22.22
C PHE A 369 1.08 16.88 -23.65
N LEU A 370 0.21 15.87 -23.74
CA LEU A 370 -0.30 15.32 -24.99
C LEU A 370 -1.79 15.03 -24.86
N ARG A 371 -2.55 15.34 -25.91
CA ARG A 371 -3.89 14.79 -26.13
C ARG A 371 -3.73 13.53 -26.96
N VAL A 372 -4.30 12.44 -26.46
CA VAL A 372 -4.11 11.10 -27.03
C VAL A 372 -5.42 10.38 -27.33
N ASP A 373 -6.54 10.94 -26.87
CA ASP A 373 -7.86 10.41 -27.11
C ASP A 373 -8.63 11.34 -28.08
N PRO A 374 -8.88 10.91 -29.34
CA PRO A 374 -9.63 11.70 -30.30
C PRO A 374 -11.08 11.99 -29.90
N GLU A 375 -11.70 11.12 -29.08
CA GLU A 375 -13.08 11.30 -28.62
C GLU A 375 -13.15 12.21 -27.39
N ARG A 376 -12.03 12.39 -26.69
CA ARG A 376 -11.92 13.12 -25.42
C ARG A 376 -10.66 13.98 -25.42
N ASP A 377 -10.58 14.90 -26.37
CA ASP A 377 -9.47 15.83 -26.56
C ASP A 377 -9.29 16.86 -25.43
N TYR A 378 -10.24 16.93 -24.48
CA TYR A 378 -10.10 17.63 -23.20
C TYR A 378 -9.27 16.83 -22.16
N THR A 379 -9.06 15.52 -22.36
CA THR A 379 -8.18 14.71 -21.50
C THR A 379 -6.73 14.84 -21.95
N ARG A 380 -5.83 14.96 -20.97
CA ARG A 380 -4.41 15.21 -21.20
C ARG A 380 -3.57 14.17 -20.48
N VAL A 381 -2.51 13.72 -21.15
CA VAL A 381 -1.42 12.97 -20.51
C VAL A 381 -0.29 13.94 -20.24
N TYR A 382 0.02 14.12 -18.98
CA TYR A 382 1.15 14.91 -18.52
C TYR A 382 2.40 14.04 -18.45
N VAL A 383 3.50 14.59 -18.92
CA VAL A 383 4.80 13.91 -18.98
C VAL A 383 5.81 14.74 -18.20
N ASN A 384 6.54 14.10 -17.29
CA ASN A 384 7.69 14.70 -16.61
C ASN A 384 8.93 13.87 -16.88
N VAL A 385 9.95 14.47 -17.48
CA VAL A 385 11.19 13.80 -17.90
C VAL A 385 12.38 14.28 -17.08
N TRP A 386 13.31 13.36 -16.79
CA TRP A 386 14.60 13.63 -16.16
C TRP A 386 15.73 12.78 -16.74
N ASP A 387 16.96 13.22 -16.50
CA ASP A 387 18.16 12.54 -16.94
C ASP A 387 18.79 11.71 -15.80
N PRO A 388 18.91 10.37 -15.96
CA PRO A 388 19.49 9.49 -14.93
C PRO A 388 21.00 9.71 -14.70
N ARG A 389 21.67 10.51 -15.54
CA ARG A 389 23.08 10.92 -15.35
C ARG A 389 23.23 12.00 -14.27
N ILE A 390 22.15 12.74 -13.96
CA ILE A 390 22.16 13.80 -12.93
C ILE A 390 21.24 13.49 -11.76
N LEU A 391 20.19 12.69 -11.96
CA LEU A 391 19.30 12.19 -10.92
C LEU A 391 19.41 10.67 -10.78
N GLU A 392 19.37 10.20 -9.55
CA GLU A 392 19.37 8.78 -9.20
C GLU A 392 18.00 8.36 -8.69
N LEU A 393 17.48 7.25 -9.22
CA LEU A 393 16.20 6.67 -8.84
C LEU A 393 16.38 5.66 -7.71
N HIS A 394 15.52 5.74 -6.70
CA HIS A 394 15.51 4.83 -5.56
C HIS A 394 14.14 4.21 -5.38
N ILE A 395 14.11 2.94 -4.95
CA ILE A 395 12.89 2.16 -4.72
C ILE A 395 12.71 1.96 -3.22
N VAL A 396 11.50 2.22 -2.72
CA VAL A 396 11.15 2.05 -1.30
C VAL A 396 9.97 1.10 -1.19
N ALA A 397 10.13 0.03 -0.40
CA ALA A 397 9.00 -0.82 0.00
C ALA A 397 8.18 -0.15 1.10
N GLY A 398 6.85 -0.18 0.96
CA GLY A 398 5.92 0.40 1.93
C GLY A 398 5.88 -0.34 3.26
N THR A 399 5.30 0.29 4.27
CA THR A 399 5.12 -0.33 5.61
C THR A 399 4.05 -1.42 5.67
N ARG A 400 3.17 -1.48 4.65
CA ARG A 400 2.08 -2.45 4.54
C ARG A 400 2.17 -3.23 3.23
N GLU A 401 2.44 -2.54 2.13
CA GLU A 401 2.49 -3.14 0.80
C GLU A 401 3.78 -2.74 0.06
N PRO A 402 4.44 -3.68 -0.63
CA PRO A 402 4.14 -5.12 -0.65
C PRO A 402 4.57 -5.84 0.64
N GLU A 403 3.92 -6.98 0.90
CA GLU A 403 4.23 -7.91 1.99
C GLU A 403 4.82 -9.20 1.40
N SER A 404 5.92 -9.70 2.00
CA SER A 404 6.55 -10.96 1.56
C SER A 404 5.74 -12.20 1.95
N ALA A 405 6.14 -13.37 1.43
CA ALA A 405 5.58 -14.66 1.81
C ALA A 405 5.61 -14.94 3.32
N THR A 406 6.49 -14.25 4.07
CA THR A 406 6.65 -14.41 5.52
C THR A 406 6.08 -13.24 6.33
N GLY A 407 5.35 -12.32 5.70
CA GLY A 407 4.75 -11.16 6.36
C GLY A 407 5.69 -9.96 6.58
N GLU A 408 6.91 -10.02 6.03
CA GLU A 408 7.87 -8.92 6.08
C GLU A 408 7.47 -7.75 5.15
N THR A 409 7.58 -6.51 5.66
CA THR A 409 7.31 -5.27 4.91
C THR A 409 8.50 -4.30 4.99
N GLY A 410 8.46 -3.26 4.15
CA GLY A 410 9.49 -2.24 4.08
C GLY A 410 9.39 -1.14 5.15
N THR A 411 10.34 -0.22 5.12
CA THR A 411 10.34 0.95 6.02
C THR A 411 9.30 2.00 5.61
N GLY A 412 8.87 1.97 4.35
CA GLY A 412 8.00 2.97 3.73
C GLY A 412 8.58 4.37 3.76
N MET A 413 9.91 4.53 3.84
CA MET A 413 10.53 5.84 4.03
C MET A 413 11.95 5.89 3.45
N ALA A 414 12.29 6.93 2.69
CA ALA A 414 13.68 7.20 2.29
C ALA A 414 14.59 7.43 3.52
N PRO A 415 15.91 7.18 3.45
CA PRO A 415 16.83 7.40 4.57
C PRO A 415 16.68 8.80 5.18
N ARG A 416 16.71 8.89 6.52
CA ARG A 416 16.55 10.16 7.26
C ARG A 416 17.87 10.88 7.50
N ASP A 417 18.96 10.41 6.91
CA ASP A 417 20.24 11.12 6.92
C ASP A 417 20.07 12.48 6.25
N PRO A 418 20.40 13.61 6.92
CA PRO A 418 20.34 14.93 6.32
C PRO A 418 21.09 15.04 4.99
N ALA A 419 22.23 14.37 4.83
CA ALA A 419 22.99 14.41 3.58
C ALA A 419 22.26 13.73 2.41
N VAL A 420 21.40 12.75 2.70
CA VAL A 420 20.52 12.13 1.70
C VAL A 420 19.33 13.05 1.43
N LEU A 421 18.62 13.49 2.47
CA LEU A 421 17.41 14.29 2.34
C LEU A 421 17.65 15.62 1.63
N GLU A 422 18.79 16.27 1.84
CA GLU A 422 19.17 17.49 1.10
C GLU A 422 19.29 17.25 -0.41
N ARG A 423 19.57 16.03 -0.86
CA ARG A 423 19.65 15.70 -2.29
C ARG A 423 18.33 15.24 -2.86
N VAL A 424 17.30 14.97 -2.05
CA VAL A 424 16.00 14.51 -2.51
C VAL A 424 15.27 15.64 -3.24
N VAL A 425 14.87 15.41 -4.49
CA VAL A 425 14.26 16.42 -5.37
C VAL A 425 12.87 16.04 -5.88
N ALA A 426 12.48 14.78 -5.79
CA ALA A 426 11.14 14.34 -6.14
C ALA A 426 10.78 12.98 -5.53
N GLY A 427 9.48 12.66 -5.53
CA GLY A 427 8.96 11.33 -5.22
C GLY A 427 7.65 11.06 -5.94
N PHE A 428 7.38 9.79 -6.26
CA PHE A 428 6.18 9.39 -7.00
C PHE A 428 5.76 7.95 -6.70
N ASN A 429 4.53 7.59 -7.06
CA ASN A 429 3.94 6.31 -6.68
C ASN A 429 4.62 5.07 -7.26
N GLY A 430 4.48 3.96 -6.54
CA GLY A 430 4.89 2.64 -6.97
C GLY A 430 3.91 1.94 -7.91
N GLY A 431 4.02 0.60 -7.95
CA GLY A 431 3.18 -0.29 -8.75
C GLY A 431 1.93 -0.79 -8.02
N PHE A 432 1.32 -1.87 -8.50
CA PHE A 432 0.14 -2.47 -7.88
C PHE A 432 0.44 -3.17 -6.56
N GLN A 433 -0.53 -3.22 -5.66
CA GLN A 433 -0.45 -4.01 -4.42
C GLN A 433 -0.17 -5.49 -4.70
N ALA A 434 0.42 -6.18 -3.71
CA ALA A 434 0.73 -7.61 -3.85
C ALA A 434 -0.52 -8.44 -4.17
N LEU A 435 -1.67 -8.11 -3.57
CA LEU A 435 -2.97 -8.75 -3.83
C LEU A 435 -3.40 -8.77 -5.32
N HIS A 436 -2.83 -7.90 -6.16
CA HIS A 436 -3.22 -7.74 -7.57
C HIS A 436 -2.31 -8.46 -8.57
N GLY A 437 -1.37 -9.27 -8.08
CA GLY A 437 -0.55 -10.12 -8.95
C GLY A 437 0.81 -10.48 -8.38
N GLU A 438 1.14 -10.06 -7.15
CA GLU A 438 2.40 -10.30 -6.42
C GLU A 438 3.63 -10.04 -7.30
N PHE A 439 3.59 -8.95 -8.05
CA PHE A 439 4.72 -8.57 -8.90
C PHE A 439 5.96 -8.30 -8.05
N GLY A 440 7.11 -8.74 -8.55
CA GLY A 440 8.38 -8.70 -7.83
C GLY A 440 8.70 -7.34 -7.22
N MET A 441 9.25 -7.39 -6.00
CA MET A 441 9.70 -6.24 -5.25
C MET A 441 11.00 -6.57 -4.52
N MET A 442 12.02 -5.77 -4.77
CA MET A 442 13.26 -5.69 -4.02
C MET A 442 13.55 -4.24 -3.69
N ALA A 443 13.94 -3.97 -2.45
CA ALA A 443 14.40 -2.65 -2.03
C ALA A 443 15.46 -2.80 -0.93
N GLU A 444 16.44 -1.91 -0.94
CA GLU A 444 17.57 -1.92 0.01
C GLU A 444 18.34 -3.25 0.01
N GLY A 445 18.45 -3.91 -1.15
CA GLY A 445 19.10 -5.23 -1.27
C GLY A 445 18.27 -6.42 -0.78
N ARG A 446 17.01 -6.19 -0.36
CA ARG A 446 16.14 -7.22 0.19
C ARG A 446 14.98 -7.52 -0.74
N VAL A 447 14.78 -8.81 -1.05
CA VAL A 447 13.67 -9.30 -1.86
C VAL A 447 12.46 -9.51 -0.96
N TYR A 448 11.37 -8.80 -1.23
CA TYR A 448 10.09 -8.98 -0.55
C TYR A 448 9.19 -9.92 -1.37
N LEU A 449 9.14 -9.70 -2.69
CA LEU A 449 8.42 -10.55 -3.62
C LEU A 449 9.39 -10.99 -4.72
N PRO A 450 9.49 -12.29 -5.02
CA PRO A 450 10.36 -12.78 -6.09
C PRO A 450 9.88 -12.27 -7.45
N PRO A 451 10.80 -12.06 -8.40
CA PRO A 451 10.45 -11.54 -9.72
C PRO A 451 9.67 -12.56 -10.54
N LYS A 452 8.56 -12.12 -11.13
CA LYS A 452 7.70 -12.95 -11.99
C LYS A 452 8.19 -12.93 -13.45
N PRO A 453 8.08 -14.06 -14.16
CA PRO A 453 8.38 -14.17 -15.59
C PRO A 453 7.66 -13.11 -16.43
N TRP A 454 8.37 -12.56 -17.42
CA TRP A 454 7.87 -11.60 -18.42
C TRP A 454 7.36 -10.26 -17.86
N ALA A 455 7.39 -10.08 -16.54
CA ALA A 455 6.88 -8.86 -15.94
C ALA A 455 7.81 -7.69 -16.25
N ALA A 456 7.22 -6.54 -16.59
CA ALA A 456 7.96 -5.31 -16.80
C ALA A 456 8.56 -4.86 -15.47
N THR A 457 9.86 -4.60 -15.48
CA THR A 457 10.70 -4.40 -14.32
C THR A 457 11.44 -3.09 -14.43
N VAL A 458 11.44 -2.30 -13.35
CA VAL A 458 12.35 -1.18 -13.11
C VAL A 458 13.37 -1.67 -12.10
N ALA A 459 14.66 -1.52 -12.36
CA ALA A 459 15.72 -1.96 -11.46
C ALA A 459 16.72 -0.84 -11.18
N THR A 460 17.33 -0.87 -10.00
CA THR A 460 18.38 0.05 -9.55
C THR A 460 19.58 -0.75 -9.05
N TYR A 461 20.79 -0.24 -9.29
CA TYR A 461 22.05 -0.93 -9.01
C TYR A 461 22.92 -0.14 -8.03
N ARG A 462 23.94 -0.81 -7.47
CA ARG A 462 24.83 -0.24 -6.44
C ARG A 462 25.69 0.93 -6.94
N ASP A 463 25.96 1.00 -8.24
CA ASP A 463 26.64 2.14 -8.88
C ASP A 463 25.70 3.33 -9.15
N GLY A 464 24.44 3.21 -8.73
CA GLY A 464 23.37 4.19 -8.95
C GLY A 464 22.77 4.12 -10.36
N SER A 465 23.22 3.21 -11.23
CA SER A 465 22.58 3.01 -12.52
C SER A 465 21.18 2.40 -12.35
N MET A 466 20.37 2.51 -13.40
CA MET A 466 19.04 1.95 -13.46
C MET A 466 18.89 1.11 -14.73
N ALA A 467 17.99 0.13 -14.71
CA ALA A 467 17.56 -0.59 -15.90
C ALA A 467 16.02 -0.69 -15.97
N MET A 468 15.48 -0.79 -17.18
CA MET A 468 14.09 -1.16 -17.42
C MET A 468 14.03 -2.27 -18.44
N GLY A 469 13.20 -3.29 -18.19
CA GLY A 469 13.08 -4.43 -19.09
C GLY A 469 12.04 -5.45 -18.62
N SER A 470 11.79 -6.45 -19.45
CA SER A 470 10.94 -7.59 -19.08
C SER A 470 11.77 -8.67 -18.43
N TRP A 471 11.28 -9.25 -17.34
CA TRP A 471 11.99 -10.34 -16.67
C TRP A 471 12.01 -11.60 -17.53
N ALA A 472 13.08 -12.39 -17.42
CA ALA A 472 13.22 -13.59 -18.22
C ALA A 472 12.12 -14.62 -17.87
N GLY A 473 11.66 -15.32 -18.91
CA GLY A 473 10.82 -16.50 -18.74
C GLY A 473 11.60 -17.71 -18.23
N PRO A 474 10.91 -18.75 -17.75
CA PRO A 474 11.55 -20.01 -17.38
C PRO A 474 12.33 -20.60 -18.56
N PRO A 475 13.48 -21.28 -18.32
CA PRO A 475 14.23 -21.96 -19.37
C PRO A 475 13.36 -22.97 -20.12
N LYS A 476 13.68 -23.21 -21.39
CA LYS A 476 12.93 -24.17 -22.22
C LYS A 476 12.88 -25.54 -21.55
N GLY A 477 11.67 -26.05 -21.31
CA GLY A 477 11.42 -27.34 -20.66
C GLY A 477 11.01 -27.24 -19.20
N VAL A 478 11.25 -26.09 -18.55
CA VAL A 478 10.71 -25.78 -17.23
C VAL A 478 9.30 -25.22 -17.41
N ARG A 479 8.31 -25.93 -16.85
CA ARG A 479 6.89 -25.54 -16.93
C ARG A 479 6.36 -24.95 -15.64
N GLU A 480 7.04 -25.21 -14.53
CA GLU A 480 6.64 -24.76 -13.20
C GLU A 480 7.52 -23.59 -12.77
N TYR A 481 6.89 -22.59 -12.17
CA TYR A 481 7.57 -21.44 -11.60
C TYR A 481 8.10 -21.83 -10.21
N GLU A 482 9.42 -21.76 -10.03
CA GLU A 482 10.07 -21.95 -8.73
C GLU A 482 10.67 -20.62 -8.26
N GLU A 483 10.32 -20.18 -7.05
CA GLU A 483 10.78 -18.90 -6.49
C GLU A 483 12.31 -18.85 -6.33
N GLN A 484 12.94 -19.97 -5.98
CA GLN A 484 14.39 -20.06 -5.84
C GLN A 484 15.10 -19.71 -7.16
N TRP A 485 14.58 -20.21 -8.28
CA TRP A 485 15.09 -19.89 -9.61
C TRP A 485 14.84 -18.41 -9.96
N ALA A 486 13.68 -17.86 -9.61
CA ALA A 486 13.36 -16.45 -9.82
C ALA A 486 14.33 -15.52 -9.07
N VAL A 487 14.62 -15.83 -7.80
CA VAL A 487 15.56 -15.08 -6.96
C VAL A 487 17.00 -15.25 -7.43
N ALA A 488 17.41 -16.45 -7.85
CA ALA A 488 18.77 -16.71 -8.33
C ALA A 488 19.15 -15.93 -9.61
N GLN A 489 18.15 -15.42 -10.36
CA GLN A 489 18.38 -14.57 -11.53
C GLN A 489 18.69 -13.11 -11.18
N ILE A 490 18.46 -12.70 -9.93
CA ILE A 490 18.71 -11.32 -9.50
C ILE A 490 20.23 -11.06 -9.50
N PRO A 491 20.73 -10.07 -10.27
CA PRO A 491 22.13 -9.68 -10.24
C PRO A 491 22.59 -9.28 -8.83
N THR A 492 23.81 -9.67 -8.46
CA THR A 492 24.36 -9.47 -7.11
C THR A 492 24.55 -8.00 -6.72
N ASP A 493 24.67 -7.11 -7.70
CA ASP A 493 24.85 -5.67 -7.55
C ASP A 493 23.53 -4.88 -7.64
N MET A 494 22.41 -5.54 -7.93
CA MET A 494 21.08 -4.94 -7.91
C MET A 494 20.68 -4.58 -6.47
N LEU A 495 20.21 -3.36 -6.25
CA LEU A 495 19.73 -2.87 -4.95
C LEU A 495 18.21 -2.86 -4.85
N GLY A 496 17.53 -2.72 -5.98
CA GLY A 496 16.08 -2.75 -6.03
C GLY A 496 15.57 -3.20 -7.38
N LEU A 497 14.39 -3.80 -7.36
CA LEU A 497 13.59 -4.08 -8.54
C LEU A 497 12.13 -3.89 -8.17
N ARG A 498 11.37 -3.31 -9.10
CA ARG A 498 9.92 -3.20 -8.98
C ARG A 498 9.29 -3.63 -10.28
N GLN A 499 8.43 -4.64 -10.20
CA GLN A 499 7.69 -5.13 -11.34
C GLN A 499 6.25 -4.65 -11.34
N ASN A 500 5.64 -4.55 -12.52
CA ASN A 500 4.18 -4.48 -12.63
C ASN A 500 3.72 -4.93 -14.02
N LEU A 501 2.78 -5.87 -14.07
CA LEU A 501 2.21 -6.43 -15.32
C LEU A 501 3.29 -6.77 -16.36
N THR A 502 2.90 -6.98 -17.62
CA THR A 502 3.81 -7.02 -18.78
C THR A 502 4.05 -5.59 -19.29
N SER A 503 5.05 -5.39 -20.16
CA SER A 503 5.38 -4.06 -20.70
C SER A 503 4.23 -3.41 -21.45
N VAL A 504 3.95 -2.14 -21.15
CA VAL A 504 3.02 -1.29 -21.94
C VAL A 504 3.63 -0.99 -23.29
N VAL A 505 4.92 -0.63 -23.30
CA VAL A 505 5.72 -0.45 -24.51
C VAL A 505 6.99 -1.28 -24.38
N GLU A 506 7.31 -2.06 -25.41
CA GLU A 506 8.56 -2.81 -25.54
C GLU A 506 9.04 -2.72 -26.99
N ASP A 507 10.30 -2.36 -27.18
CA ASP A 507 10.96 -2.24 -28.48
C ASP A 507 10.19 -1.31 -29.44
N GLY A 508 9.67 -0.19 -28.89
CA GLY A 508 8.93 0.82 -29.65
C GLY A 508 7.53 0.36 -30.10
N ARG A 509 7.01 -0.74 -29.55
CA ARG A 509 5.68 -1.28 -29.84
C ARG A 509 4.79 -1.22 -28.59
N TYR A 510 3.59 -0.67 -28.77
CA TYR A 510 2.55 -0.74 -27.75
C TYR A 510 1.99 -2.16 -27.61
N ASN A 511 1.69 -2.56 -26.37
CA ASN A 511 1.10 -3.83 -25.98
C ASN A 511 1.70 -5.06 -26.73
N PRO A 512 3.02 -5.26 -26.65
CA PRO A 512 3.71 -6.29 -27.41
C PRO A 512 3.34 -7.72 -26.96
N TRP A 513 2.72 -7.85 -25.79
CA TRP A 513 2.27 -9.09 -25.17
C TRP A 513 0.78 -9.37 -25.42
N GLU A 514 0.11 -8.58 -26.26
CA GLU A 514 -1.31 -8.72 -26.62
C GLU A 514 -2.22 -8.85 -25.39
N ARG A 515 -1.87 -8.10 -24.34
CA ARG A 515 -2.59 -8.11 -23.08
C ARG A 515 -3.93 -7.40 -23.26
N TRP A 516 -5.01 -8.09 -22.95
CA TRP A 516 -6.36 -7.53 -23.05
C TRP A 516 -6.77 -6.70 -21.82
N TRP A 517 -6.13 -6.90 -20.66
CA TRP A 517 -6.50 -6.27 -19.38
C TRP A 517 -5.32 -5.60 -18.67
N TRP A 518 -5.52 -4.37 -18.18
CA TRP A 518 -4.53 -3.61 -17.42
C TRP A 518 -5.16 -3.15 -16.10
N GLY A 519 -5.22 -4.05 -15.10
CA GLY A 519 -5.86 -3.80 -13.80
C GLY A 519 -7.24 -4.41 -13.65
N ALA A 520 -8.19 -3.68 -13.05
CA ALA A 520 -9.56 -4.16 -12.87
C ALA A 520 -10.36 -3.99 -14.18
N ALA A 521 -10.80 -5.10 -14.76
CA ALA A 521 -11.81 -5.15 -15.81
C ALA A 521 -12.91 -6.12 -15.37
N PRO A 522 -14.20 -5.73 -15.38
CA PRO A 522 -15.29 -6.67 -15.13
C PRO A 522 -15.18 -7.86 -16.10
N LEU A 523 -15.52 -9.08 -15.65
CA LEU A 523 -15.40 -10.30 -16.46
C LEU A 523 -16.16 -10.25 -17.81
N ASN A 524 -17.10 -9.31 -17.97
CA ASN A 524 -17.97 -9.18 -19.15
C ASN A 524 -17.93 -7.77 -19.78
N ALA A 525 -16.88 -6.98 -19.54
CA ALA A 525 -16.77 -5.66 -20.15
C ALA A 525 -16.04 -5.73 -21.50
N ASP A 526 -16.65 -5.17 -22.55
CA ASP A 526 -16.05 -5.07 -23.88
C ASP A 526 -14.98 -3.96 -23.96
N GLU A 527 -14.94 -3.06 -22.97
CA GLU A 527 -13.99 -1.94 -22.86
C GLU A 527 -13.41 -1.84 -21.45
N GLN A 528 -12.16 -1.37 -21.33
CA GLN A 528 -11.54 -1.12 -20.02
C GLN A 528 -12.07 0.17 -19.40
N THR A 529 -12.21 0.18 -18.07
CA THR A 529 -12.63 1.36 -17.32
C THR A 529 -11.61 2.48 -17.47
N LEU A 530 -12.13 3.69 -17.75
CA LEU A 530 -11.37 4.92 -17.80
C LEU A 530 -11.11 5.40 -16.37
N ILE A 531 -9.84 5.42 -15.99
CA ILE A 531 -9.38 5.71 -14.62
C ILE A 531 -8.10 6.53 -14.68
N ASP A 532 -7.70 7.12 -13.55
CA ASP A 532 -6.38 7.73 -13.46
C ASP A 532 -5.32 6.66 -13.73
N ARG A 533 -4.36 6.95 -14.61
CA ARG A 533 -3.26 6.01 -14.89
C ARG A 533 -1.94 6.72 -14.75
N SER A 534 -0.97 5.98 -14.23
CA SER A 534 0.42 6.40 -14.20
C SER A 534 1.34 5.38 -14.85
N GLY A 535 2.48 5.83 -15.35
CA GLY A 535 3.47 4.97 -15.97
C GLY A 535 4.87 5.56 -15.88
N LEU A 536 5.87 4.70 -16.03
CA LEU A 536 7.28 5.09 -16.14
C LEU A 536 7.83 4.52 -17.45
N CYS A 537 8.68 5.27 -18.13
CA CYS A 537 9.35 4.78 -19.32
C CYS A 537 10.81 5.18 -19.40
N LEU A 538 11.58 4.35 -20.12
CA LEU A 538 12.93 4.65 -20.60
C LEU A 538 12.84 5.04 -22.08
N THR A 539 13.35 6.21 -22.45
CA THR A 539 13.35 6.69 -23.84
C THR A 539 14.52 6.13 -24.65
N THR A 540 14.45 6.23 -25.98
CA THR A 540 15.57 5.86 -26.88
C THR A 540 16.89 6.56 -26.55
N GLU A 541 16.82 7.76 -25.98
CA GLU A 541 17.95 8.61 -25.59
C GLU A 541 18.52 8.25 -24.22
N GLY A 542 17.87 7.35 -23.46
CA GLY A 542 18.29 6.96 -22.12
C GLY A 542 17.74 7.85 -21.00
N PHE A 543 16.69 8.66 -21.27
CA PHE A 543 16.01 9.45 -20.24
C PHE A 543 14.85 8.67 -19.61
N LEU A 544 14.46 9.07 -18.40
CA LEU A 544 13.27 8.54 -17.74
C LEU A 544 12.12 9.54 -17.82
N ALA A 545 10.93 9.05 -18.13
CA ALA A 545 9.71 9.85 -18.19
C ALA A 545 8.60 9.22 -17.36
N TYR A 546 8.03 10.00 -16.44
CA TYR A 546 6.81 9.68 -15.71
C TYR A 546 5.59 10.23 -16.44
N PHE A 547 4.54 9.42 -16.54
CA PHE A 547 3.29 9.75 -17.23
C PHE A 547 2.15 9.74 -16.23
N TRP A 548 1.24 10.69 -16.34
CA TRP A 548 0.00 10.71 -15.58
C TRP A 548 -1.13 11.37 -16.36
N GLY A 549 -2.34 10.82 -16.26
CA GLY A 549 -3.54 11.42 -16.84
C GLY A 549 -4.78 10.93 -16.12
N GLN A 550 -5.80 11.79 -16.07
CA GLN A 550 -7.12 11.46 -15.52
C GLN A 550 -7.96 10.73 -16.57
N SER A 551 -8.78 9.78 -16.12
CA SER A 551 -9.72 9.04 -16.99
C SER A 551 -9.06 8.46 -18.25
N MET A 552 -7.85 7.91 -18.13
CA MET A 552 -7.02 7.48 -19.24
C MET A 552 -7.19 5.98 -19.53
N SER A 553 -7.24 5.60 -20.82
CA SER A 553 -7.17 4.20 -21.25
C SER A 553 -5.71 3.71 -21.29
N ALA A 554 -5.50 2.38 -21.33
CA ALA A 554 -4.15 1.84 -21.50
C ALA A 554 -3.54 2.20 -22.87
N ASP A 555 -4.38 2.26 -23.92
CA ASP A 555 -3.96 2.66 -25.27
C ASP A 555 -3.49 4.12 -25.30
N ALA A 556 -4.20 5.00 -24.60
CA ALA A 556 -3.83 6.40 -24.42
C ALA A 556 -2.46 6.55 -23.73
N LEU A 557 -2.21 5.78 -22.67
CA LEU A 557 -0.90 5.74 -22.01
C LEU A 557 0.19 5.24 -22.97
N GLY A 558 -0.09 4.18 -23.73
CA GLY A 558 0.82 3.63 -24.73
C GLY A 558 1.16 4.61 -25.84
N ALA A 559 0.16 5.32 -26.37
CA ALA A 559 0.33 6.34 -27.40
C ALA A 559 1.20 7.51 -26.90
N ALA A 560 0.99 7.97 -25.67
CA ALA A 560 1.84 8.99 -25.04
C ALA A 560 3.29 8.50 -24.89
N MET A 561 3.50 7.26 -24.46
CA MET A 561 4.83 6.66 -24.36
C MET A 561 5.53 6.57 -25.73
N LEU A 562 4.81 6.18 -26.78
CA LEU A 562 5.37 6.15 -28.14
C LEU A 562 5.73 7.56 -28.65
N ALA A 563 4.89 8.55 -28.38
CA ALA A 563 5.17 9.96 -28.72
C ALA A 563 6.41 10.51 -27.98
N ALA A 564 6.64 10.05 -26.74
CA ALA A 564 7.84 10.32 -25.95
C ALA A 564 9.05 9.44 -26.32
N ARG A 565 8.94 8.61 -27.38
CA ARG A 565 9.99 7.71 -27.87
C ARG A 565 10.46 6.67 -26.83
N CYS A 566 9.54 6.17 -26.01
CA CYS A 566 9.83 5.13 -25.05
C CYS A 566 10.24 3.81 -25.75
N VAL A 567 11.34 3.19 -25.32
CA VAL A 567 11.77 1.84 -25.73
C VAL A 567 11.31 0.77 -24.76
N ARG A 568 11.08 1.15 -23.51
CA ARG A 568 10.54 0.30 -22.43
C ARG A 568 9.60 1.13 -21.59
N GLY A 569 8.38 0.66 -21.38
CA GLY A 569 7.34 1.33 -20.61
C GLY A 569 6.62 0.37 -19.67
N VAL A 570 6.49 0.77 -18.41
CA VAL A 570 5.80 0.01 -17.36
C VAL A 570 4.58 0.78 -16.87
N HIS A 571 3.49 0.07 -16.63
CA HIS A 571 2.31 0.63 -15.97
C HIS A 571 2.59 0.73 -14.47
N LEU A 572 2.23 1.82 -13.80
CA LEU A 572 2.33 1.97 -12.34
C LEU A 572 0.94 1.86 -11.69
N ASP A 573 0.73 2.35 -10.48
CA ASP A 573 -0.62 2.40 -9.88
C ASP A 573 -1.63 3.17 -10.77
N MET A 574 -2.91 2.88 -10.60
CA MET A 574 -4.04 3.42 -11.38
C MET A 574 -5.24 3.83 -10.52
N ASN A 575 -5.09 3.80 -9.21
CA ASN A 575 -6.08 4.38 -8.35
C ASN A 575 -5.77 5.87 -8.18
N SER A 576 -6.75 6.74 -8.47
CA SER A 576 -6.62 8.20 -8.46
C SER A 576 -5.98 8.75 -7.18
N ALA A 577 -6.33 8.16 -6.04
CA ALA A 577 -5.82 8.52 -4.73
C ALA A 577 -4.34 8.14 -4.53
N HIS A 578 -3.85 7.19 -5.32
CA HIS A 578 -2.52 6.60 -5.21
C HIS A 578 -1.54 7.03 -6.29
N THR A 579 -2.00 7.57 -7.41
CA THR A 579 -1.16 8.11 -8.49
C THR A 579 -0.73 9.54 -8.20
N GLY A 580 0.57 9.85 -8.33
CA GLY A 580 1.04 11.22 -8.23
C GLY A 580 2.55 11.35 -8.17
N PHE A 581 3.03 12.54 -8.55
CA PHE A 581 4.43 12.95 -8.54
C PHE A 581 4.55 14.28 -7.78
N GLU A 582 5.57 14.38 -6.93
CA GLU A 582 5.84 15.54 -6.07
C GLU A 582 7.27 16.02 -6.31
N TYR A 583 7.46 17.34 -6.38
CA TYR A 583 8.78 17.98 -6.37
C TYR A 583 9.15 18.42 -4.95
N TYR A 584 10.45 18.41 -4.68
CA TYR A 584 11.01 18.75 -3.37
C TYR A 584 12.19 19.72 -3.47
N ASN A 585 12.26 20.61 -2.49
CA ASN A 585 13.41 21.42 -2.16
C ASN A 585 13.64 21.31 -0.65
N VAL A 586 14.69 20.57 -0.27
CA VAL A 586 15.05 20.34 1.13
C VAL A 586 16.27 21.18 1.49
N SER A 587 16.18 21.88 2.63
CA SER A 587 17.18 22.82 3.13
C SER A 587 17.39 22.68 4.64
N ARG A 588 18.61 22.96 5.11
CA ARG A 588 18.91 23.12 6.55
C ARG A 588 18.39 24.42 7.13
N THR A 589 18.15 25.42 6.29
CA THR A 589 17.65 26.73 6.70
C THR A 589 16.24 26.95 6.18
N ALA A 590 15.42 27.63 6.99
CA ALA A 590 14.07 28.01 6.58
C ALA A 590 14.10 28.84 5.30
N PHE A 591 13.10 28.64 4.44
CA PHE A 591 12.98 29.38 3.20
C PHE A 591 12.43 30.78 3.45
N SER A 592 12.83 31.74 2.61
CA SER A 592 12.22 33.08 2.60
C SER A 592 10.75 32.98 2.19
N PRO A 593 9.80 33.67 2.85
CA PRO A 593 8.38 33.60 2.51
C PRO A 593 8.09 33.88 1.04
N LEU A 594 7.10 33.20 0.46
CA LEU A 594 6.72 33.36 -0.95
C LEU A 594 6.02 34.70 -1.26
N GLY A 595 5.58 35.44 -0.25
CA GLY A 595 4.80 36.66 -0.42
C GLY A 595 3.36 36.43 -0.90
N ARG A 596 2.90 35.17 -0.92
CA ARG A 596 1.52 34.75 -1.20
C ARG A 596 1.14 33.56 -0.31
N GLU A 597 -0.15 33.28 -0.24
CA GLU A 597 -0.64 32.06 0.39
C GLU A 597 -0.27 30.83 -0.44
N LEU A 598 -0.09 29.71 0.26
CA LEU A 598 0.13 28.40 -0.35
C LEU A 598 -1.20 27.90 -0.93
N THR A 599 -1.12 27.23 -2.08
CA THR A 599 -2.26 26.48 -2.63
C THR A 599 -2.34 25.08 -2.04
N ASP A 600 -3.45 24.36 -2.25
CA ASP A 600 -3.68 23.02 -1.69
C ASP A 600 -2.70 21.94 -2.21
N ASP A 601 -2.01 22.23 -3.31
CA ASP A 601 -0.97 21.39 -3.92
C ASP A 601 0.46 21.76 -3.49
N GLU A 602 0.62 22.72 -2.57
CA GLU A 602 1.91 23.24 -2.10
C GLU A 602 2.11 23.05 -0.58
N TYR A 603 3.37 22.92 -0.19
CA TYR A 603 3.79 22.73 1.20
C TYR A 603 5.06 23.52 1.48
N ASP A 604 5.09 24.22 2.61
CA ASP A 604 6.27 24.89 3.17
C ASP A 604 6.28 24.65 4.68
N GLY A 605 7.28 23.93 5.19
CA GLY A 605 7.34 23.60 6.60
C GLY A 605 8.47 22.63 6.98
N PRO A 606 8.44 22.10 8.22
CA PRO A 606 9.41 21.10 8.66
C PRO A 606 9.33 19.82 7.82
N THR A 607 10.47 19.20 7.52
CA THR A 607 10.50 17.95 6.77
C THR A 607 9.87 16.83 7.61
N PRO A 608 8.90 16.06 7.06
CA PRO A 608 8.27 14.96 7.78
C PRO A 608 9.30 13.96 8.33
N LEU A 609 9.22 13.68 9.63
CA LEU A 609 10.14 12.80 10.37
C LEU A 609 11.62 13.25 10.35
N ALA A 610 11.89 14.50 9.99
CA ALA A 610 13.21 15.14 10.05
C ALA A 610 13.06 16.65 10.35
N PRO A 611 12.53 17.03 11.54
CA PRO A 611 12.12 18.41 11.83
C PRO A 611 13.28 19.43 11.88
N SER A 612 14.54 18.97 11.88
CA SER A 612 15.72 19.83 11.75
C SER A 612 15.95 20.36 10.33
N LEU A 613 15.19 19.88 9.35
CA LEU A 613 15.26 20.30 7.95
C LEU A 613 13.93 20.95 7.54
N PHE A 614 14.01 21.89 6.61
CA PHE A 614 12.87 22.56 6.01
C PHE A 614 12.63 22.01 4.61
N LEU A 615 11.35 21.81 4.29
CA LEU A 615 10.88 21.29 3.03
C LEU A 615 9.96 22.30 2.38
N ARG A 616 10.24 22.59 1.11
CA ARG A 616 9.23 23.04 0.16
C ARG A 616 8.88 21.90 -0.77
N ALA A 617 7.60 21.67 -0.97
CA ALA A 617 7.10 20.70 -1.92
C ALA A 617 5.92 21.24 -2.73
N ARG A 618 5.76 20.76 -3.96
CA ARG A 618 4.51 20.90 -4.71
C ARG A 618 4.20 19.65 -5.52
N ARG A 619 2.95 19.46 -5.92
CA ARG A 619 2.58 18.43 -6.90
C ARG A 619 3.09 18.79 -8.29
N MET A 620 3.34 17.77 -9.11
CA MET A 620 3.75 17.92 -10.51
C MET A 620 2.70 18.67 -11.33
N VAL A 621 1.43 18.32 -11.10
CA VAL A 621 0.24 18.92 -11.72
C VAL A 621 -0.77 19.19 -10.60
N ARG A 622 -1.38 20.38 -10.58
CA ARG A 622 -2.30 20.83 -9.53
C ARG A 622 -3.52 19.94 -9.38
N THR A 623 -3.97 19.34 -10.48
CA THR A 623 -5.15 18.45 -10.54
C THR A 623 -4.89 17.04 -10.04
N MET A 624 -3.64 16.68 -9.70
CA MET A 624 -3.34 15.39 -9.07
C MET A 624 -4.05 15.26 -7.72
N SER A 625 -4.82 14.19 -7.52
CA SER A 625 -5.67 13.97 -6.35
C SER A 625 -5.06 13.00 -5.32
N THR A 626 -3.78 13.19 -4.98
CA THR A 626 -3.08 12.33 -4.00
C THR A 626 -3.73 12.40 -2.63
N MET A 627 -3.96 11.26 -1.97
CA MET A 627 -4.63 11.19 -0.64
C MET A 627 -3.99 12.02 0.47
N ARG A 628 -2.67 12.20 0.40
CA ARG A 628 -1.83 12.90 1.38
C ARG A 628 -0.81 13.71 0.60
N PHE A 629 -0.39 14.83 1.15
CA PHE A 629 0.65 15.68 0.56
C PHE A 629 1.36 16.47 1.67
N PRO A 630 2.70 16.55 1.68
CA PRO A 630 3.64 15.77 0.85
C PRO A 630 3.70 14.31 1.30
N ARG A 631 3.55 13.37 0.37
CA ARG A 631 3.38 11.94 0.65
C ARG A 631 4.70 11.19 0.69
N TYR A 632 5.46 11.26 -0.40
CA TYR A 632 6.59 10.34 -0.65
C TYR A 632 7.88 10.75 0.07
N ILE A 633 7.98 12.00 0.53
CA ILE A 633 9.04 12.42 1.45
C ILE A 633 8.81 11.87 2.88
N GLY A 634 7.55 11.55 3.23
CA GLY A 634 7.15 11.03 4.52
C GLY A 634 7.21 9.50 4.60
N ARG A 635 6.47 8.93 5.55
CA ARG A 635 6.29 7.47 5.66
C ARG A 635 4.99 7.02 4.99
N ASP A 636 5.09 6.07 4.07
CA ASP A 636 3.96 5.53 3.31
C ASP A 636 3.65 4.06 3.61
N ALA A 637 2.38 3.70 3.42
CA ALA A 637 1.91 2.33 3.55
C ALA A 637 2.22 1.52 2.29
N ARG A 638 2.26 2.16 1.11
CA ARG A 638 2.60 1.54 -0.17
C ARG A 638 4.03 1.85 -0.58
N ASP A 639 4.52 1.08 -1.55
CA ASP A 639 5.79 1.36 -2.22
C ASP A 639 5.73 2.64 -3.05
N PHE A 640 6.90 3.24 -3.21
CA PHE A 640 7.08 4.45 -4.01
C PHE A 640 8.53 4.57 -4.48
N PHE A 641 8.75 5.51 -5.39
CA PHE A 641 10.07 5.90 -5.85
C PHE A 641 10.43 7.30 -5.35
N TYR A 642 11.70 7.56 -5.14
CA TYR A 642 12.21 8.91 -4.92
C TYR A 642 13.46 9.18 -5.75
N LEU A 643 13.69 10.45 -6.07
CA LEU A 643 14.82 10.91 -6.86
C LEU A 643 15.78 11.72 -6.00
N THR A 644 17.07 11.44 -6.11
CA THR A 644 18.13 12.25 -5.52
C THR A 644 19.03 12.83 -6.60
N MET A 645 19.55 14.04 -6.37
CA MET A 645 20.66 14.55 -7.17
C MET A 645 21.92 13.69 -6.90
N ARG A 646 22.68 13.41 -7.95
CA ARG A 646 24.00 12.77 -7.83
C ARG A 646 25.01 13.72 -7.20
#